data_AF-A0A4Y7LFL9-F1
#
_entry.id   AF-A0A4Y7LFL9-F1
#
_cell.length_a   1.000
_cell.length_b   1.000
_cell.length_c   1.000
_cell.angle_alpha   90.00
_cell.angle_beta   90.00
_cell.angle_gamma   90.00
#
_symmetry.space_group_name_H-M   'P 1'
#
loop_
_entity.id
_entity.type
_entity.pdbx_description
1 polymer ?
#
loop_
_entity_poly.entity_id
_entity_poly.type
_entity_poly.pdbx_seq_one_letter_code
_entity_poly.pdbx_strand_id
1 'polypeptide(L)'
;MEGIHGWQVISVFGILFWILISSFLKLTQKIRSITQPWVTQQVINETPFILQIQGAQHGFLDALFSTLSCVVSVPFYTAFLPLLFWSGHGKLGRQMTLLMAICDYIGNVIKDLVSAPRPSCPPIRRVTATEDEKENALEYGFSSSHTLNTVCLSGYLVHYVLDYINYTDGFLILIGVAIACLFVGLIGFGRIYLGMHSPVDVIGGLIIGLVILRIWLMVHHHVDQFIVSGHNVTSYWATLSLLLLFAYPTPEFPTPSFEYHTAFNGVALGIVSGVQQTYLQFHHENVPRLFTPQLTLGLYMRRMAIGIPTILVVKLCSKNLSKWVLPVVCNTLGIPIRSSSYIPAITVKTADKKNDTKRQPGIRFLQYAGLAWSVVDLVPSLFPHLGMESVHGWQVISVFGILFWILMSSFLNLTQKIRCITQPWVTRQVINETPFILRIQGAQHGFLDALFSTLSWVVSVPFYTACLPLLFWSGHGKLGRQLTLLMALCNYIGNVIKDLVSAPRPSCPPIRKVTATKDEKESALEYGFPSSHTLSTVCLSGCLLQYVLDYIDCGDDSLILIGVAIACLFVGLMGFGRIYLGMHSPIDVIGGLVIGLVILRIWLMVHHHVDQFILSGQNVTSYWVTLSLLLLFAYPTPEFPTPSFEYHAAFTGAALGIVIGVQQTYLQFHHENVPRLFTPQLSLGLYMRRMAVGVPIMLIVKLCIKNLSKWVLPVVCNTLGIPIRSSSYIPAITVKTADEKNDTKTQPGYLSMILLFPPDSFDVDTGIRFCQYAGLSWSAVSLVPCLFPHLWR
;
A
#
# COMPACT_ATOMS: atom_id res chain seq x y z
N MET A 1 -5.60 1.53 45.46
CA MET A 1 -6.79 0.84 44.91
C MET A 1 -7.99 1.75 45.18
N GLU A 2 -8.16 2.78 44.35
CA GLU A 2 -9.32 3.68 44.45
C GLU A 2 -10.50 3.02 43.74
N GLY A 3 -11.68 3.09 44.39
CA GLY A 3 -12.80 2.20 44.13
C GLY A 3 -13.42 2.35 42.73
N ILE A 4 -13.86 1.21 42.18
CA ILE A 4 -14.72 1.16 40.99
C ILE A 4 -15.98 1.98 41.30
N HIS A 5 -16.28 3.00 40.49
CA HIS A 5 -17.47 3.82 40.71
C HIS A 5 -18.74 2.97 40.57
N GLY A 6 -19.68 3.11 41.52
CA GLY A 6 -20.87 2.25 41.61
C GLY A 6 -21.71 2.19 40.33
N TRP A 7 -21.76 3.28 39.53
CA TRP A 7 -22.50 3.30 38.27
C TRP A 7 -21.90 2.35 37.21
N GLN A 8 -20.58 2.15 37.19
CA GLN A 8 -19.92 1.22 36.26
C GLN A 8 -20.38 -0.21 36.53
N VAL A 9 -20.36 -0.60 37.81
CA VAL A 9 -20.82 -1.91 38.27
C VAL A 9 -22.32 -2.08 37.95
N ILE A 10 -23.15 -1.12 38.32
CA ILE A 10 -24.60 -1.17 38.09
C ILE A 10 -24.92 -1.32 36.59
N SER A 11 -24.22 -0.60 35.71
CA SER A 11 -24.47 -0.69 34.26
C SER A 11 -24.09 -2.06 33.67
N VAL A 12 -22.93 -2.62 34.04
CA VAL A 12 -22.47 -3.94 33.58
C VAL A 12 -23.40 -5.04 34.09
N PHE A 13 -23.74 -5.02 35.38
CA PHE A 13 -24.68 -5.98 35.97
C PHE A 13 -26.09 -5.83 35.40
N GLY A 14 -26.53 -4.60 35.11
CA GLY A 14 -27.82 -4.33 34.46
C GLY A 14 -27.93 -4.96 33.07
N ILE A 15 -26.87 -4.85 32.25
CA ILE A 15 -26.84 -5.48 30.93
C ILE A 15 -26.77 -7.01 31.05
N LEU A 16 -25.97 -7.53 31.98
CA LEU A 16 -25.90 -8.97 32.24
C LEU A 16 -27.26 -9.54 32.69
N PHE A 17 -27.94 -8.82 33.58
CA PHE A 17 -29.29 -9.15 34.02
C PHE A 17 -30.30 -9.10 32.87
N TRP A 18 -30.21 -8.09 32.00
CA TRP A 18 -31.01 -8.00 30.78
C TRP A 18 -30.78 -9.20 29.84
N ILE A 19 -29.52 -9.61 29.61
CA ILE A 19 -29.19 -10.78 28.79
C ILE A 19 -29.88 -12.04 29.35
N LEU A 20 -29.78 -12.25 30.67
CA LEU A 20 -30.40 -13.40 31.34
C LEU A 20 -31.92 -13.39 31.22
N ILE A 21 -32.56 -12.26 31.49
CA ILE A 21 -34.03 -12.12 31.40
C ILE A 21 -34.52 -12.27 29.97
N SER A 22 -33.89 -11.57 29.03
CA SER A 22 -34.31 -11.58 27.62
C SER A 22 -34.25 -12.99 27.04
N SER A 23 -33.20 -13.74 27.38
CA SER A 23 -33.05 -15.15 27.02
C SER A 23 -34.12 -16.03 27.68
N PHE A 24 -34.32 -15.90 29.00
CA PHE A 24 -35.28 -16.72 29.74
C PHE A 24 -36.74 -16.50 29.29
N LEU A 25 -37.11 -15.24 29.06
CA LEU A 25 -38.48 -14.85 28.65
C LEU A 25 -38.70 -14.89 27.13
N LYS A 26 -37.68 -15.26 26.34
CA LYS A 26 -37.70 -15.24 24.87
C LYS A 26 -38.24 -13.91 24.32
N LEU A 27 -37.81 -12.80 24.93
CA LEU A 27 -38.39 -11.48 24.70
C LEU A 27 -38.30 -11.05 23.24
N THR A 28 -37.20 -11.37 22.57
CA THR A 28 -37.00 -11.14 21.13
C THR A 28 -38.13 -11.72 20.27
N GLN A 29 -38.53 -12.97 20.52
CA GLN A 29 -39.59 -13.63 19.74
C GLN A 29 -40.95 -12.99 20.01
N LYS A 30 -41.21 -12.59 21.25
CA LYS A 30 -42.48 -11.95 21.66
C LYS A 30 -42.62 -10.54 21.10
N ILE A 31 -41.55 -9.75 21.05
CA ILE A 31 -41.57 -8.42 20.44
C ILE A 31 -41.71 -8.55 18.91
N ARG A 32 -40.98 -9.48 18.29
CA ARG A 32 -41.07 -9.73 16.84
C ARG A 32 -42.49 -10.09 16.41
N SER A 33 -43.15 -11.01 17.11
CA SER A 33 -44.51 -11.45 16.74
C SER A 33 -45.56 -10.35 16.76
N ILE A 34 -45.33 -9.28 17.55
CA ILE A 34 -46.21 -8.11 17.63
C ILE A 34 -45.84 -7.06 16.56
N THR A 35 -44.54 -6.78 16.40
CA THR A 35 -44.06 -5.66 15.59
C THR A 35 -43.92 -6.00 14.11
N GLN A 36 -43.43 -7.19 13.78
CA GLN A 36 -43.16 -7.62 12.40
C GLN A 36 -44.40 -7.59 11.50
N PRO A 37 -45.58 -8.12 11.90
CA PRO A 37 -46.75 -8.12 11.01
C PRO A 37 -47.24 -6.72 10.70
N TRP A 38 -47.22 -5.82 11.70
CA TRP A 38 -47.64 -4.44 11.53
C TRP A 38 -46.73 -3.68 10.57
N VAL A 39 -45.40 -3.76 10.73
CA VAL A 39 -44.45 -3.10 9.82
C VAL A 39 -44.55 -3.68 8.41
N THR A 40 -44.63 -5.01 8.29
CA THR A 40 -44.74 -5.69 6.99
C THR A 40 -45.98 -5.24 6.23
N GLN A 41 -47.13 -5.10 6.91
CA GLN A 41 -48.35 -4.61 6.29
C GLN A 41 -48.20 -3.17 5.77
N GLN A 42 -47.50 -2.30 6.51
CA GLN A 42 -47.24 -0.93 6.05
C GLN A 42 -46.32 -0.90 4.83
N VAL A 43 -45.23 -1.69 4.82
CA VAL A 43 -44.32 -1.78 3.67
C VAL A 43 -45.07 -2.21 2.40
N ILE A 44 -45.98 -3.18 2.52
CA ILE A 44 -46.81 -3.65 1.39
C ILE A 44 -47.74 -2.53 0.93
N ASN A 45 -48.42 -1.85 1.85
CA ASN A 45 -49.35 -0.76 1.54
C ASN A 45 -48.64 0.44 0.89
N GLU A 46 -47.38 0.71 1.24
CA GLU A 46 -46.58 1.82 0.71
C GLU A 46 -45.87 1.50 -0.61
N THR A 47 -45.82 0.22 -1.02
CA THR A 47 -45.14 -0.21 -2.25
C THR A 47 -45.62 0.53 -3.52
N PRO A 48 -46.93 0.79 -3.74
CA PRO A 48 -47.40 1.58 -4.89
C PRO A 48 -46.86 3.01 -4.92
N PHE A 49 -46.68 3.64 -3.75
CA PHE A 49 -46.12 4.98 -3.64
C PHE A 49 -44.63 5.01 -4.04
N ILE A 50 -43.87 3.98 -3.67
CA ILE A 50 -42.47 3.82 -4.10
C ILE A 50 -42.40 3.70 -5.64
N LEU A 51 -43.30 2.91 -6.25
CA LEU A 51 -43.36 2.77 -7.71
C LEU A 51 -43.71 4.08 -8.42
N GLN A 52 -44.58 4.91 -7.84
CA GLN A 52 -44.88 6.25 -8.37
C GLN A 52 -43.64 7.14 -8.38
N ILE A 53 -42.85 7.14 -7.30
CA ILE A 53 -41.59 7.89 -7.21
C ILE A 53 -40.59 7.38 -8.26
N GLN A 54 -40.46 6.06 -8.42
CA GLN A 54 -39.59 5.46 -9.42
C GLN A 54 -40.06 5.68 -10.87
N GLY A 55 -41.32 6.08 -11.07
CA GLY A 55 -41.82 6.55 -12.37
C GLY A 55 -41.09 7.80 -12.89
N ALA A 56 -40.53 8.63 -11.99
CA ALA A 56 -39.74 9.81 -12.31
C ALA A 56 -38.23 9.50 -12.51
N GLN A 57 -37.87 8.25 -12.81
CA GLN A 57 -36.48 7.81 -12.93
C GLN A 57 -35.68 8.61 -13.98
N HIS A 58 -34.48 9.04 -13.62
CA HIS A 58 -33.55 9.71 -14.52
C HIS A 58 -32.09 9.43 -14.12
N GLY A 59 -31.19 9.22 -15.08
CA GLY A 59 -29.80 8.83 -14.80
C GLY A 59 -29.02 9.79 -13.90
N PHE A 60 -29.30 11.10 -13.98
CA PHE A 60 -28.73 12.09 -13.07
C PHE A 60 -29.21 11.93 -11.62
N LEU A 61 -30.51 11.64 -11.42
CA LEU A 61 -31.08 11.44 -10.08
C LEU A 61 -30.56 10.14 -9.47
N ASP A 62 -30.42 9.08 -10.27
CA ASP A 62 -29.79 7.82 -9.87
C ASP A 62 -28.37 8.08 -9.35
N ALA A 63 -27.55 8.82 -10.10
CA ALA A 63 -26.19 9.16 -9.70
C ALA A 63 -26.15 10.08 -8.46
N LEU A 64 -27.02 11.08 -8.37
CA LEU A 64 -27.10 12.02 -7.25
C LEU A 64 -27.45 11.29 -5.94
N PHE A 65 -28.55 10.53 -5.92
CA PHE A 65 -28.99 9.83 -4.71
C PHE A 65 -28.05 8.69 -4.33
N SER A 66 -27.43 8.03 -5.31
CA SER A 66 -26.39 7.03 -5.05
C SER A 66 -25.06 7.64 -4.58
N THR A 67 -24.80 8.92 -4.81
CA THR A 67 -23.63 9.60 -4.26
C THR A 67 -23.94 10.11 -2.85
N LEU A 68 -25.12 10.69 -2.64
CA LEU A 68 -25.59 11.11 -1.32
C LEU A 68 -25.65 9.94 -0.32
N SER A 69 -26.04 8.76 -0.81
CA SER A 69 -26.05 7.52 0.00
C SER A 69 -24.68 7.15 0.56
N CYS A 70 -23.60 7.53 -0.12
CA CYS A 70 -22.24 7.23 0.29
C CYS A 70 -21.76 8.12 1.45
N VAL A 71 -22.36 9.28 1.69
CA VAL A 71 -21.95 10.24 2.75
C VAL A 71 -22.17 9.70 4.17
N VAL A 72 -22.88 8.59 4.31
CA VAL A 72 -23.19 7.95 5.60
C VAL A 72 -22.89 6.44 5.53
N SER A 73 -21.90 6.09 4.72
CA SER A 73 -21.44 4.72 4.51
C SER A 73 -20.18 4.43 5.34
N VAL A 74 -19.86 3.15 5.53
CA VAL A 74 -18.63 2.74 6.23
C VAL A 74 -17.37 3.36 5.59
N PRO A 75 -17.20 3.36 4.25
CA PRO A 75 -16.09 4.06 3.60
C PRO A 75 -15.98 5.54 3.99
N PHE A 76 -17.10 6.25 4.05
CA PHE A 76 -17.10 7.66 4.48
C PHE A 76 -16.52 7.81 5.89
N TYR A 77 -16.99 7.03 6.87
CA TYR A 77 -16.46 7.12 8.24
C TYR A 77 -14.98 6.75 8.31
N THR A 78 -14.53 5.74 7.54
CA THR A 78 -13.11 5.35 7.53
C THR A 78 -12.19 6.44 6.97
N ALA A 79 -12.67 7.29 6.07
CA ALA A 79 -11.91 8.43 5.54
C ALA A 79 -12.08 9.70 6.39
N PHE A 80 -13.30 9.95 6.87
CA PHE A 80 -13.67 11.17 7.57
C PHE A 80 -13.12 11.25 9.00
N LEU A 81 -13.08 10.12 9.72
CA LEU A 81 -12.59 10.11 11.11
C LEU A 81 -11.11 10.50 11.24
N PRO A 82 -10.17 9.94 10.45
CA PRO A 82 -8.77 10.39 10.47
C PRO A 82 -8.62 11.88 10.14
N LEU A 83 -9.39 12.38 9.16
CA LEU A 83 -9.39 13.81 8.80
C LEU A 83 -9.73 14.69 10.01
N LEU A 84 -10.75 14.31 10.79
CA LEU A 84 -11.16 15.03 11.99
C LEU A 84 -10.09 14.99 13.09
N PHE A 85 -9.58 13.81 13.45
CA PHE A 85 -8.59 13.68 14.53
C PHE A 85 -7.29 14.43 14.21
N TRP A 86 -6.77 14.32 12.98
CA TRP A 86 -5.49 14.95 12.63
C TRP A 86 -5.60 16.44 12.30
N SER A 87 -6.83 16.96 12.17
CA SER A 87 -7.11 18.40 12.06
C SER A 87 -7.08 19.15 13.39
N GLY A 88 -6.90 18.44 14.51
CA GLY A 88 -6.93 19.01 15.87
C GLY A 88 -8.32 19.03 16.52
N HIS A 89 -9.37 18.55 15.84
CA HIS A 89 -10.73 18.46 16.38
C HIS A 89 -10.99 17.09 17.06
N GLY A 90 -10.10 16.68 17.96
CA GLY A 90 -10.17 15.37 18.63
C GLY A 90 -11.45 15.15 19.46
N LYS A 91 -12.00 16.21 20.06
CA LYS A 91 -13.27 16.16 20.81
C LYS A 91 -14.47 15.88 19.93
N LEU A 92 -14.56 16.57 18.80
CA LEU A 92 -15.59 16.31 17.80
C LEU A 92 -15.45 14.88 17.26
N GLY A 93 -14.24 14.46 16.89
CA GLY A 93 -13.96 13.14 16.34
C GLY A 93 -14.38 11.99 17.27
N ARG A 94 -13.99 12.04 18.56
CA ARG A 94 -14.36 10.99 19.53
C ARG A 94 -15.86 10.94 19.80
N GLN A 95 -16.50 12.10 19.99
CA GLN A 95 -17.94 12.17 20.26
C GLN A 95 -18.77 11.69 19.07
N MET A 96 -18.42 12.09 17.85
CA MET A 96 -19.10 11.60 16.64
C MET A 96 -18.92 10.10 16.46
N THR A 97 -17.71 9.56 16.71
CA THR A 97 -17.47 8.12 16.56
C THR A 97 -18.32 7.29 17.53
N LEU A 98 -18.41 7.72 18.79
CA LEU A 98 -19.20 7.03 19.81
C LEU A 98 -20.70 7.15 19.53
N LEU A 99 -21.17 8.33 19.12
CA LEU A 99 -22.55 8.52 18.69
C LEU A 99 -22.89 7.58 17.53
N MET A 100 -22.00 7.49 16.53
CA MET A 100 -22.18 6.59 15.39
C MET A 100 -22.22 5.12 15.79
N ALA A 101 -21.34 4.70 16.71
CA ALA A 101 -21.35 3.33 17.23
C ALA A 101 -22.67 2.99 17.95
N ILE A 102 -23.23 3.93 18.71
CA ILE A 102 -24.54 3.76 19.38
C ILE A 102 -25.67 3.73 18.35
N CYS A 103 -25.64 4.60 17.34
CA CYS A 103 -26.62 4.66 16.27
C CYS A 103 -26.68 3.33 15.50
N ASP A 104 -25.52 2.80 15.10
CA ASP A 104 -25.45 1.54 14.38
C ASP A 104 -25.81 0.35 15.28
N TYR A 105 -25.42 0.36 16.55
CA TYR A 105 -25.83 -0.69 17.49
C TYR A 105 -27.36 -0.72 17.66
N ILE A 106 -27.99 0.40 18.03
CA ILE A 106 -29.44 0.47 18.27
C ILE A 106 -30.21 0.23 16.97
N GLY A 107 -29.78 0.83 15.85
CA GLY A 107 -30.42 0.66 14.54
C GLY A 107 -30.42 -0.80 14.09
N ASN A 108 -29.28 -1.49 14.22
CA ASN A 108 -29.16 -2.91 13.84
C ASN A 108 -29.90 -3.84 14.83
N VAL A 109 -29.88 -3.54 16.13
CA VAL A 109 -30.70 -4.24 17.13
C VAL A 109 -32.18 -4.17 16.75
N ILE A 110 -32.69 -2.99 16.37
CA ILE A 110 -34.09 -2.81 15.97
C ILE A 110 -34.39 -3.58 14.68
N LYS A 111 -33.49 -3.54 13.69
CA LYS A 111 -33.63 -4.32 12.44
C LYS A 111 -33.80 -5.80 12.69
N ASP A 112 -32.92 -6.39 13.48
CA ASP A 112 -32.92 -7.83 13.73
C ASP A 112 -34.00 -8.25 14.76
N LEU A 113 -34.42 -7.33 15.63
CA LEU A 113 -35.55 -7.53 16.54
C LEU A 113 -36.88 -7.59 15.77
N VAL A 114 -37.14 -6.60 14.90
CA VAL A 114 -38.39 -6.52 14.12
C VAL A 114 -38.38 -7.49 12.94
N SER A 115 -37.23 -7.71 12.29
CA SER A 115 -37.09 -8.59 11.12
C SER A 115 -38.09 -8.29 9.98
N ALA A 116 -38.41 -7.00 9.77
CA ALA A 116 -39.34 -6.59 8.71
C ALA A 116 -38.68 -6.67 7.32
N PRO A 117 -39.35 -7.28 6.33
CA PRO A 117 -38.81 -7.41 4.99
C PRO A 117 -38.67 -6.03 4.31
N ARG A 118 -37.65 -5.89 3.47
CA ARG A 118 -37.53 -4.75 2.56
C ARG A 118 -38.62 -4.79 1.47
N PRO A 119 -38.89 -3.67 0.79
CA PRO A 119 -39.76 -3.67 -0.38
C PRO A 119 -39.33 -4.70 -1.43
N SER A 120 -40.30 -5.42 -2.00
CA SER A 120 -40.07 -6.57 -2.88
C SER A 120 -39.52 -6.14 -4.26
N CYS A 121 -38.50 -6.86 -4.73
CA CYS A 121 -37.83 -6.63 -6.01
C CYS A 121 -37.76 -7.96 -6.78
N PRO A 122 -38.54 -8.17 -7.86
CA PRO A 122 -39.56 -7.28 -8.46
C PRO A 122 -40.85 -7.12 -7.58
N PRO A 123 -41.66 -6.05 -7.76
CA PRO A 123 -41.67 -5.07 -8.87
C PRO A 123 -40.79 -3.81 -8.71
N ILE A 124 -40.25 -3.52 -7.51
CA ILE A 124 -39.40 -2.34 -7.28
C ILE A 124 -38.01 -2.53 -7.89
N ARG A 125 -37.45 -1.50 -8.53
CA ARG A 125 -36.06 -1.51 -9.04
C ARG A 125 -35.10 -1.10 -7.93
N ARG A 126 -34.11 -1.94 -7.61
CA ARG A 126 -33.02 -1.56 -6.70
C ARG A 126 -31.84 -1.01 -7.47
N VAL A 127 -31.41 0.20 -7.13
CA VAL A 127 -30.21 0.83 -7.68
C VAL A 127 -29.11 0.75 -6.62
N THR A 128 -28.08 -0.06 -6.87
CA THR A 128 -26.90 -0.20 -6.00
C THR A 128 -25.65 0.13 -6.80
N ALA A 129 -24.88 1.13 -6.39
CA ALA A 129 -23.66 1.53 -7.09
C ALA A 129 -22.39 0.91 -6.49
N THR A 130 -22.41 0.57 -5.21
CA THR A 130 -21.25 0.02 -4.49
C THR A 130 -21.50 -1.41 -3.99
N GLU A 131 -20.42 -2.18 -3.78
CA GLU A 131 -20.51 -3.52 -3.20
C GLU A 131 -21.09 -3.49 -1.76
N ASP A 132 -20.77 -2.44 -0.98
CA ASP A 132 -21.34 -2.24 0.35
C ASP A 132 -22.86 -2.06 0.30
N GLU A 133 -23.39 -1.34 -0.71
CA GLU A 133 -24.83 -1.20 -0.87
C GLU A 133 -25.53 -2.51 -1.25
N LYS A 134 -24.83 -3.41 -1.96
CA LYS A 134 -25.33 -4.76 -2.24
C LYS A 134 -25.39 -5.61 -0.97
N GLU A 135 -24.38 -5.54 -0.10
CA GLU A 135 -24.41 -6.22 1.20
C GLU A 135 -25.50 -5.65 2.10
N ASN A 136 -25.64 -4.32 2.16
CA ASN A 136 -26.70 -3.66 2.93
C ASN A 136 -28.10 -4.07 2.44
N ALA A 137 -28.28 -4.36 1.15
CA ALA A 137 -29.55 -4.82 0.60
C ALA A 137 -30.03 -6.17 1.17
N LEU A 138 -29.14 -6.94 1.81
CA LEU A 138 -29.45 -8.21 2.48
C LEU A 138 -29.98 -8.02 3.92
N GLU A 139 -29.88 -6.81 4.48
CA GLU A 139 -30.42 -6.49 5.81
C GLU A 139 -31.94 -6.26 5.78
N TYR A 140 -32.59 -6.31 6.95
CA TYR A 140 -33.98 -5.90 7.12
C TYR A 140 -34.20 -4.39 6.88
N GLY A 141 -35.44 -4.04 6.52
CA GLY A 141 -35.80 -2.68 6.11
C GLY A 141 -35.93 -1.70 7.27
N PHE A 142 -36.66 -2.10 8.32
CA PHE A 142 -37.02 -1.21 9.42
C PHE A 142 -36.01 -1.30 10.58
N SER A 143 -35.38 -0.24 11.08
CA SER A 143 -35.47 1.17 10.63
C SER A 143 -34.35 1.52 9.64
N SER A 144 -34.51 2.60 8.89
CA SER A 144 -33.48 3.08 7.96
C SER A 144 -32.24 3.61 8.69
N SER A 145 -31.16 2.81 8.74
CA SER A 145 -29.89 3.22 9.35
C SER A 145 -29.31 4.48 8.70
N HIS A 146 -29.43 4.66 7.38
CA HIS A 146 -28.93 5.88 6.73
C HIS A 146 -29.66 7.13 7.20
N THR A 147 -30.97 7.07 7.35
CA THR A 147 -31.76 8.21 7.86
C THR A 147 -31.39 8.49 9.32
N LEU A 148 -31.38 7.44 10.16
CA LEU A 148 -31.02 7.51 11.57
C LEU A 148 -29.62 8.12 11.78
N ASN A 149 -28.62 7.59 11.07
CA ASN A 149 -27.24 8.03 11.14
C ASN A 149 -27.07 9.46 10.65
N THR A 150 -27.79 9.87 9.59
CA THR A 150 -27.76 11.26 9.10
C THR A 150 -28.31 12.23 10.13
N VAL A 151 -29.42 11.90 10.77
CA VAL A 151 -30.05 12.74 11.81
C VAL A 151 -29.07 12.97 12.96
N CYS A 152 -28.47 11.90 13.48
CA CYS A 152 -27.52 12.00 14.59
C CYS A 152 -26.24 12.74 14.19
N LEU A 153 -25.68 12.45 13.00
CA LEU A 153 -24.46 13.08 12.48
C LEU A 153 -24.65 14.58 12.27
N SER A 154 -25.67 14.96 11.50
CA SER A 154 -25.92 16.37 11.15
C SER A 154 -26.40 17.18 12.35
N GLY A 155 -27.30 16.62 13.18
CA GLY A 155 -27.79 17.28 14.37
C GLY A 155 -26.70 17.52 15.41
N TYR A 156 -25.83 16.55 15.65
CA TYR A 156 -24.70 16.74 16.57
C TYR A 156 -23.65 17.71 16.02
N LEU A 157 -23.38 17.69 14.71
CA LEU A 157 -22.45 18.63 14.09
C LEU A 157 -22.94 20.08 14.21
N VAL A 158 -24.24 20.33 13.94
CA VAL A 158 -24.84 21.66 14.14
C VAL A 158 -24.74 22.09 15.60
N HIS A 159 -25.11 21.22 16.55
CA HIS A 159 -24.97 21.51 17.98
C HIS A 159 -23.52 21.87 18.36
N TYR A 160 -22.55 21.08 17.92
CA TYR A 160 -21.13 21.30 18.24
C TYR A 160 -20.61 22.61 17.64
N VAL A 161 -20.96 22.93 16.39
CA VAL A 161 -20.54 24.18 15.75
C VAL A 161 -21.15 25.40 16.46
N LEU A 162 -22.42 25.32 16.85
CA LEU A 162 -23.09 26.40 17.58
C LEU A 162 -22.48 26.62 18.98
N ASP A 163 -22.24 25.54 19.72
CA ASP A 163 -21.55 25.58 21.02
C ASP A 163 -20.13 26.15 20.89
N TYR A 164 -19.42 25.76 19.83
CA TYR A 164 -18.05 26.21 19.59
C TYR A 164 -17.93 27.71 19.28
N ILE A 165 -18.83 28.26 18.46
CA ILE A 165 -18.78 29.68 18.05
C ILE A 165 -19.33 30.59 19.16
N ASN A 166 -19.95 30.04 20.23
CA ASN A 166 -20.62 30.80 21.29
C ASN A 166 -21.61 31.85 20.74
N TYR A 167 -22.20 31.59 19.56
CA TYR A 167 -22.99 32.56 18.83
C TYR A 167 -24.48 32.34 19.11
N THR A 168 -25.15 33.36 19.64
CA THR A 168 -26.54 33.29 20.12
C THR A 168 -27.56 33.91 19.16
N ASP A 169 -27.16 34.20 17.91
CA ASP A 169 -28.10 34.71 16.90
C ASP A 169 -29.04 33.61 16.41
N GLY A 170 -30.33 33.79 16.67
CA GLY A 170 -31.38 32.85 16.27
C GLY A 170 -31.45 32.61 14.76
N PHE A 171 -31.00 33.56 13.93
CA PHE A 171 -30.98 33.41 12.48
C PHE A 171 -29.96 32.37 12.01
N LEU A 172 -28.75 32.35 12.60
CA LEU A 172 -27.71 31.38 12.24
C LEU A 172 -28.09 29.97 12.69
N ILE A 173 -28.71 29.85 13.88
CA ILE A 173 -29.26 28.59 14.38
C ILE A 173 -30.32 28.06 13.41
N LEU A 174 -31.23 28.94 12.96
CA LEU A 174 -32.27 28.57 12.00
C LEU A 174 -31.67 28.07 10.68
N ILE A 175 -30.65 28.75 10.15
CA ILE A 175 -29.94 28.31 8.93
C ILE A 175 -29.29 26.95 9.13
N GLY A 176 -28.55 26.75 10.22
CA GLY A 176 -27.86 25.49 10.50
C GLY A 176 -28.83 24.31 10.62
N VAL A 177 -29.94 24.52 11.35
CA VAL A 177 -31.01 23.53 11.46
C VAL A 177 -31.70 23.28 10.12
N ALA A 178 -31.98 24.32 9.33
CA ALA A 178 -32.59 24.17 8.00
C ALA A 178 -31.71 23.35 7.05
N ILE A 179 -30.40 23.58 7.05
CA ILE A 179 -29.43 22.80 6.26
C ILE A 179 -29.42 21.34 6.70
N ALA A 180 -29.38 21.07 8.01
CA ALA A 180 -29.43 19.71 8.54
C ALA A 180 -30.74 18.99 8.17
N CYS A 181 -31.89 19.66 8.32
CA CYS A 181 -33.20 19.12 7.94
C CYS A 181 -33.29 18.83 6.43
N LEU A 182 -32.77 19.74 5.58
CA LEU A 182 -32.70 19.52 4.14
C LEU A 182 -31.85 18.29 3.81
N PHE A 183 -30.68 18.16 4.44
CA PHE A 183 -29.77 17.04 4.21
C PHE A 183 -30.37 15.69 4.64
N VAL A 184 -31.01 15.65 5.82
CA VAL A 184 -31.78 14.48 6.30
C VAL A 184 -32.91 14.13 5.33
N GLY A 185 -33.67 15.14 4.87
CA GLY A 185 -34.76 14.95 3.91
C GLY A 185 -34.28 14.39 2.58
N LEU A 186 -33.17 14.91 2.04
CA LEU A 186 -32.58 14.43 0.78
C LEU A 186 -32.10 12.98 0.88
N ILE A 187 -31.44 12.59 1.98
CA ILE A 187 -30.99 11.21 2.17
C ILE A 187 -32.18 10.27 2.38
N GLY A 188 -33.15 10.65 3.23
CA GLY A 188 -34.35 9.86 3.48
C GLY A 188 -35.15 9.62 2.19
N PHE A 189 -35.39 10.68 1.41
CA PHE A 189 -36.06 10.59 0.11
C PHE A 189 -35.24 9.76 -0.89
N GLY A 190 -33.93 9.96 -0.93
CA GLY A 190 -33.03 9.18 -1.79
C GLY A 190 -33.10 7.67 -1.52
N ARG A 191 -33.29 7.24 -0.26
CA ARG A 191 -33.44 5.81 0.09
C ARG A 191 -34.76 5.19 -0.38
N ILE A 192 -35.82 5.99 -0.47
CA ILE A 192 -37.10 5.58 -1.06
C ILE A 192 -36.95 5.51 -2.58
N TYR A 193 -36.36 6.53 -3.21
CA TYR A 193 -36.13 6.58 -4.66
C TYR A 193 -35.27 5.39 -5.17
N LEU A 194 -34.18 5.06 -4.46
CA LEU A 194 -33.30 3.92 -4.80
C LEU A 194 -33.96 2.54 -4.58
N GLY A 195 -35.18 2.48 -4.04
CA GLY A 195 -35.93 1.24 -3.81
C GLY A 195 -35.40 0.41 -2.64
N MET A 196 -34.64 1.02 -1.74
CA MET A 196 -33.98 0.31 -0.63
C MET A 196 -34.84 0.26 0.63
N HIS A 197 -35.66 1.29 0.88
CA HIS A 197 -36.46 1.46 2.09
C HIS A 197 -37.86 1.99 1.76
N SER A 198 -38.85 1.65 2.58
CA SER A 198 -40.19 2.23 2.52
C SER A 198 -40.28 3.54 3.34
N PRO A 199 -41.33 4.36 3.13
CA PRO A 199 -41.63 5.51 3.98
C PRO A 199 -41.65 5.19 5.49
N VAL A 200 -42.27 4.06 5.92
CA VAL A 200 -42.27 3.66 7.34
C VAL A 200 -40.86 3.40 7.88
N ASP A 201 -39.95 2.85 7.06
CA ASP A 201 -38.55 2.64 7.45
C ASP A 201 -37.82 3.96 7.70
N VAL A 202 -38.05 4.96 6.83
CA VAL A 202 -37.42 6.28 6.89
C VAL A 202 -37.97 7.08 8.06
N ILE A 203 -39.29 7.09 8.27
CA ILE A 203 -39.94 7.76 9.42
C ILE A 203 -39.49 7.10 10.73
N GLY A 204 -39.43 5.76 10.78
CA GLY A 204 -38.90 5.05 11.94
C GLY A 204 -37.45 5.45 12.24
N GLY A 205 -36.60 5.51 11.21
CA GLY A 205 -35.21 5.94 11.34
C GLY A 205 -35.08 7.39 11.83
N LEU A 206 -35.94 8.29 11.36
CA LEU A 206 -36.00 9.69 11.80
C LEU A 206 -36.37 9.79 13.28
N ILE A 207 -37.44 9.12 13.72
CA ILE A 207 -37.91 9.17 15.12
C ILE A 207 -36.84 8.59 16.06
N ILE A 208 -36.33 7.40 15.73
CA ILE A 208 -35.30 6.74 16.54
C ILE A 208 -34.02 7.59 16.59
N GLY A 209 -33.60 8.16 15.45
CA GLY A 209 -32.45 9.06 15.37
C GLY A 209 -32.61 10.30 16.25
N LEU A 210 -33.78 10.96 16.23
CA LEU A 210 -34.04 12.11 17.10
C LEU A 210 -34.02 11.76 18.59
N VAL A 211 -34.53 10.58 18.96
CA VAL A 211 -34.47 10.07 20.34
C VAL A 211 -33.03 9.82 20.77
N ILE A 212 -32.24 9.13 19.94
CA ILE A 212 -30.81 8.86 20.22
C ILE A 212 -30.04 10.17 20.35
N LEU A 213 -30.23 11.10 19.40
CA LEU A 213 -29.58 12.41 19.42
C LEU A 213 -29.92 13.16 20.70
N ARG A 214 -31.20 13.20 21.12
CA ARG A 214 -31.62 13.88 22.35
C ARG A 214 -30.96 13.27 23.59
N ILE A 215 -30.91 11.94 23.68
CA ILE A 215 -30.25 11.24 24.79
C ILE A 215 -28.75 11.54 24.78
N TRP A 216 -28.11 11.49 23.61
CA TRP A 216 -26.69 11.80 23.48
C TRP A 216 -26.36 13.22 23.93
N LEU A 217 -27.14 14.22 23.51
CA LEU A 217 -26.95 15.60 23.94
C LEU A 217 -27.05 15.78 25.47
N MET A 218 -27.82 14.95 26.17
CA MET A 218 -27.87 14.99 27.65
C MET A 218 -26.65 14.33 28.31
N VAL A 219 -26.01 13.37 27.67
CA VAL A 219 -25.02 12.48 28.31
C VAL A 219 -23.58 12.70 27.79
N HIS A 220 -23.41 13.31 26.61
CA HIS A 220 -22.12 13.40 25.91
C HIS A 220 -20.99 14.05 26.73
N HIS A 221 -21.28 15.10 27.51
CA HIS A 221 -20.30 15.73 28.40
C HIS A 221 -19.80 14.77 29.50
N HIS A 222 -20.70 14.00 30.11
CA HIS A 222 -20.34 13.02 31.14
C HIS A 222 -19.52 11.87 30.57
N VAL A 223 -19.88 11.42 29.36
CA VAL A 223 -19.10 10.40 28.63
C VAL A 223 -17.73 10.93 28.27
N ASP A 224 -17.61 12.18 27.81
CA ASP A 224 -16.31 12.80 27.49
C ASP A 224 -15.42 12.88 28.73
N GLN A 225 -15.95 13.40 29.84
CA GLN A 225 -15.22 13.49 31.12
C GLN A 225 -14.79 12.12 31.62
N PHE A 226 -15.66 11.11 31.50
CA PHE A 226 -15.30 9.74 31.85
C PHE A 226 -14.16 9.20 30.97
N ILE A 227 -14.18 9.45 29.66
CA ILE A 227 -13.16 8.98 28.72
C ILE A 227 -11.83 9.71 28.86
N VAL A 228 -11.83 10.91 29.42
CA VAL A 228 -10.63 11.75 29.53
C VAL A 228 -9.96 11.60 30.89
N SER A 229 -10.75 11.61 31.97
CA SER A 229 -10.24 11.65 33.35
C SER A 229 -10.75 10.49 34.21
N GLY A 230 -11.56 9.58 33.68
CA GLY A 230 -12.13 8.48 34.44
C GLY A 230 -11.10 7.42 34.83
N HIS A 231 -11.44 6.67 35.88
CA HIS A 231 -10.71 5.46 36.28
C HIS A 231 -11.30 4.22 35.60
N ASN A 232 -10.45 3.24 35.27
CA ASN A 232 -10.84 1.95 34.69
C ASN A 232 -11.64 2.05 33.37
N VAL A 233 -11.40 3.09 32.58
CA VAL A 233 -12.15 3.35 31.33
C VAL A 233 -11.99 2.22 30.32
N THR A 234 -10.76 1.77 30.08
CA THR A 234 -10.46 0.75 29.06
C THR A 234 -11.02 -0.62 29.44
N SER A 235 -10.88 -1.02 30.70
CA SER A 235 -11.44 -2.28 31.20
C SER A 235 -12.97 -2.25 31.22
N TYR A 236 -13.58 -1.13 31.64
CA TYR A 236 -15.03 -0.94 31.58
C TYR A 236 -15.56 -1.00 30.14
N TRP A 237 -14.92 -0.31 29.19
CA TRP A 237 -15.38 -0.36 27.79
C TRP A 237 -15.14 -1.71 27.14
N ALA A 238 -14.07 -2.43 27.49
CA ALA A 238 -13.85 -3.78 26.99
C ALA A 238 -14.93 -4.75 27.49
N THR A 239 -15.30 -4.68 28.77
CA THR A 239 -16.39 -5.51 29.32
C THR A 239 -17.75 -5.13 28.73
N LEU A 240 -18.03 -3.83 28.59
CA LEU A 240 -19.24 -3.34 27.94
C LEU A 240 -19.31 -3.78 26.47
N SER A 241 -18.22 -3.64 25.72
CA SER A 241 -18.13 -4.11 24.33
C SER A 241 -18.45 -5.61 24.22
N LEU A 242 -17.87 -6.42 25.12
CA LEU A 242 -18.13 -7.86 25.16
C LEU A 242 -19.59 -8.17 25.50
N LEU A 243 -20.17 -7.52 26.51
CA LEU A 243 -21.56 -7.71 26.88
C LEU A 243 -22.54 -7.28 25.77
N LEU A 244 -22.25 -6.20 25.05
CA LEU A 244 -23.08 -5.75 23.93
C LEU A 244 -23.17 -6.77 22.79
N LEU A 245 -22.11 -7.57 22.57
CA LEU A 245 -22.14 -8.68 21.60
C LEU A 245 -23.15 -9.77 22.01
N PHE A 246 -23.28 -10.03 23.31
CA PHE A 246 -24.21 -11.02 23.85
C PHE A 246 -25.62 -10.48 24.08
N ALA A 247 -25.75 -9.17 24.29
CA ALA A 247 -27.05 -8.48 24.43
C ALA A 247 -27.78 -8.30 23.09
N TYR A 248 -27.11 -8.58 21.98
CA TYR A 248 -27.67 -8.45 20.64
C TYR A 248 -28.79 -9.49 20.38
N PRO A 249 -29.95 -9.09 19.79
CA PRO A 249 -31.06 -10.01 19.56
C PRO A 249 -30.72 -11.04 18.47
N THR A 250 -31.26 -12.25 18.61
CA THR A 250 -31.14 -13.29 17.57
C THR A 250 -32.07 -12.99 16.40
N PRO A 251 -31.57 -12.72 15.17
CA PRO A 251 -32.42 -12.41 14.02
C PRO A 251 -33.23 -13.64 13.56
N GLU A 252 -34.29 -13.43 12.76
CA GLU A 252 -35.06 -14.54 12.17
C GLU A 252 -34.26 -15.31 11.12
N PHE A 253 -33.70 -14.60 10.16
CA PHE A 253 -32.69 -15.06 9.22
C PHE A 253 -31.37 -14.35 9.46
N PRO A 254 -30.23 -15.04 9.25
CA PRO A 254 -28.91 -14.45 9.47
C PRO A 254 -28.66 -13.31 8.46
N THR A 255 -28.22 -12.16 8.98
CA THR A 255 -27.99 -10.90 8.26
C THR A 255 -26.57 -10.37 8.51
N PRO A 256 -26.03 -9.51 7.62
CA PRO A 256 -24.74 -8.87 7.83
C PRO A 256 -24.75 -7.83 8.97
N SER A 257 -25.92 -7.45 9.49
CA SER A 257 -26.11 -6.50 10.62
C SER A 257 -25.23 -6.83 11.83
N PHE A 258 -25.09 -8.13 12.16
CA PHE A 258 -24.22 -8.58 13.25
C PHE A 258 -22.74 -8.24 12.99
N GLU A 259 -22.29 -8.31 11.74
CA GLU A 259 -20.91 -7.98 11.37
C GLU A 259 -20.63 -6.47 11.38
N TYR A 260 -21.64 -5.63 11.11
CA TYR A 260 -21.49 -4.18 11.17
C TYR A 260 -21.42 -3.68 12.60
N HIS A 261 -22.32 -4.10 13.50
CA HIS A 261 -22.25 -3.65 14.89
C HIS A 261 -20.95 -4.13 15.58
N THR A 262 -20.47 -5.36 15.29
CA THR A 262 -19.19 -5.85 15.84
C THR A 262 -18.01 -4.99 15.38
N ALA A 263 -18.01 -4.52 14.13
CA ALA A 263 -16.99 -3.62 13.62
C ALA A 263 -17.02 -2.26 14.35
N PHE A 264 -18.19 -1.62 14.46
CA PHE A 264 -18.33 -0.32 15.12
C PHE A 264 -18.05 -0.37 16.63
N ASN A 265 -18.45 -1.46 17.29
CA ASN A 265 -18.11 -1.70 18.70
C ASN A 265 -16.59 -1.83 18.88
N GLY A 266 -15.90 -2.49 17.94
CA GLY A 266 -14.44 -2.51 17.88
C GLY A 266 -13.84 -1.11 17.71
N VAL A 267 -14.35 -0.31 16.77
CA VAL A 267 -13.92 1.09 16.57
C VAL A 267 -14.08 1.90 17.86
N ALA A 268 -15.21 1.80 18.54
CA ALA A 268 -15.46 2.50 19.80
C ALA A 268 -14.43 2.12 20.88
N LEU A 269 -14.16 0.83 21.07
CA LEU A 269 -13.12 0.37 21.99
C LEU A 269 -11.74 0.92 21.63
N GLY A 270 -11.38 0.91 20.35
CA GLY A 270 -10.08 1.40 19.87
C GLY A 270 -9.88 2.90 20.09
N ILE A 271 -10.89 3.72 19.79
CA ILE A 271 -10.86 5.16 20.06
C ILE A 271 -10.74 5.42 21.56
N VAL A 272 -11.59 4.79 22.39
CA VAL A 272 -11.59 5.07 23.83
C VAL A 272 -10.28 4.64 24.47
N SER A 273 -9.76 3.46 24.12
CA SER A 273 -8.48 2.99 24.64
C SER A 273 -7.33 3.90 24.23
N GLY A 274 -7.26 4.31 22.97
CA GLY A 274 -6.18 5.16 22.48
C GLY A 274 -6.26 6.59 23.00
N VAL A 275 -7.45 7.18 23.09
CA VAL A 275 -7.66 8.52 23.65
C VAL A 275 -7.31 8.53 25.14
N GLN A 276 -7.79 7.57 25.95
CA GLN A 276 -7.44 7.50 27.38
C GLN A 276 -5.92 7.43 27.58
N GLN A 277 -5.22 6.64 26.76
CA GLN A 277 -3.77 6.48 26.87
C GLN A 277 -2.98 7.72 26.46
N THR A 278 -3.45 8.46 25.45
CA THR A 278 -2.69 9.55 24.83
C THR A 278 -3.35 10.92 24.94
N TYR A 279 -4.38 11.08 25.79
CA TYR A 279 -5.16 12.31 25.88
C TYR A 279 -4.27 13.54 26.12
N LEU A 280 -3.41 13.47 27.13
CA LEU A 280 -2.51 14.55 27.51
C LEU A 280 -1.51 14.90 26.41
N GLN A 281 -1.16 13.94 25.55
CA GLN A 281 -0.18 14.14 24.48
C GLN A 281 -0.81 14.72 23.22
N PHE A 282 -1.91 14.13 22.72
CA PHE A 282 -2.41 14.40 21.37
C PHE A 282 -3.87 14.88 21.29
N HIS A 283 -4.69 14.72 22.34
CA HIS A 283 -6.15 14.95 22.26
C HIS A 283 -6.70 16.00 23.24
N HIS A 284 -5.81 16.68 23.96
CA HIS A 284 -6.16 17.77 24.88
C HIS A 284 -6.69 18.99 24.11
N GLU A 285 -7.42 19.89 24.79
CA GLU A 285 -8.15 20.98 24.10
C GLU A 285 -7.24 22.04 23.44
N ASN A 286 -5.97 22.12 23.87
CA ASN A 286 -4.97 23.07 23.36
C ASN A 286 -4.16 22.57 22.14
N VAL A 287 -4.53 21.42 21.56
CA VAL A 287 -3.86 20.88 20.37
C VAL A 287 -4.02 21.85 19.19
N PRO A 288 -2.96 22.07 18.38
CA PRO A 288 -3.03 22.98 17.24
C PRO A 288 -4.05 22.49 16.20
N ARG A 289 -4.89 23.41 15.75
CA ARG A 289 -6.04 23.14 14.87
C ARG A 289 -5.75 23.56 13.44
N LEU A 290 -6.44 22.95 12.49
CA LEU A 290 -6.34 23.31 11.08
C LEU A 290 -6.57 24.83 10.92
N PHE A 291 -5.66 25.50 10.19
CA PHE A 291 -5.63 26.96 10.00
C PHE A 291 -5.06 27.79 11.16
N THR A 292 -4.52 27.19 12.22
CA THR A 292 -3.67 27.92 13.18
C THR A 292 -2.22 28.01 12.66
N PRO A 293 -1.44 29.02 13.07
CA PRO A 293 -0.04 29.15 12.63
C PRO A 293 0.83 27.93 12.98
N GLN A 294 0.46 27.15 14.01
CA GLN A 294 1.15 25.91 14.37
C GLN A 294 0.79 24.72 13.46
N LEU A 295 -0.37 24.72 12.80
CA LEU A 295 -0.79 23.65 11.88
C LEU A 295 -1.23 24.24 10.53
N THR A 296 -0.22 24.52 9.69
CA THR A 296 -0.44 24.95 8.31
C THR A 296 -1.11 23.86 7.48
N LEU A 297 -1.83 24.26 6.41
CA LEU A 297 -2.45 23.32 5.48
C LEU A 297 -1.42 22.32 4.91
N GLY A 298 -0.20 22.77 4.66
CA GLY A 298 0.89 21.90 4.21
C GLY A 298 1.26 20.81 5.23
N LEU A 299 1.36 21.16 6.52
CA LEU A 299 1.65 20.19 7.57
C LEU A 299 0.48 19.21 7.78
N TYR A 300 -0.77 19.69 7.65
CA TYR A 300 -1.95 18.83 7.68
C TYR A 300 -1.95 17.83 6.51
N MET A 301 -1.66 18.29 5.28
CA MET A 301 -1.54 17.38 4.14
C MET A 301 -0.44 16.35 4.35
N ARG A 302 0.70 16.72 4.97
CA ARG A 302 1.75 15.74 5.36
C ARG A 302 1.25 14.70 6.36
N ARG A 303 0.49 15.11 7.38
CA ARG A 303 -0.14 14.20 8.35
C ARG A 303 -1.06 13.20 7.67
N MET A 304 -1.93 13.67 6.76
CA MET A 304 -2.84 12.81 6.00
C MET A 304 -2.08 11.82 5.13
N ALA A 305 -1.06 12.32 4.45
CA ALA A 305 -0.29 11.57 3.48
C ALA A 305 0.48 10.43 4.16
N ILE A 306 1.06 10.63 5.36
CA ILE A 306 1.73 9.57 6.12
C ILE A 306 0.72 8.68 6.88
N GLY A 307 -0.33 9.30 7.41
CA GLY A 307 -1.28 8.62 8.27
C GLY A 307 -2.17 7.62 7.52
N ILE A 308 -2.70 7.95 6.34
CA ILE A 308 -3.59 7.04 5.58
C ILE A 308 -2.89 5.72 5.23
N PRO A 309 -1.68 5.69 4.65
CA PRO A 309 -0.96 4.45 4.40
C PRO A 309 -0.67 3.67 5.69
N THR A 310 -0.33 4.36 6.78
CA THR A 310 -0.08 3.72 8.08
C THR A 310 -1.34 3.00 8.60
N ILE A 311 -2.51 3.64 8.51
CA ILE A 311 -3.80 3.02 8.84
C ILE A 311 -4.04 1.76 8.00
N LEU A 312 -3.77 1.81 6.69
CA LEU A 312 -3.95 0.66 5.80
C LEU A 312 -3.01 -0.51 6.16
N VAL A 313 -1.76 -0.22 6.52
CA VAL A 313 -0.81 -1.22 7.01
C VAL A 313 -1.30 -1.83 8.33
N VAL A 314 -1.76 -1.01 9.28
CA VAL A 314 -2.32 -1.53 10.55
C VAL A 314 -3.57 -2.38 10.30
N LYS A 315 -4.44 -1.98 9.36
CA LYS A 315 -5.64 -2.75 8.98
C LYS A 315 -5.27 -4.16 8.53
N LEU A 316 -4.18 -4.30 7.79
CA LEU A 316 -3.64 -5.59 7.36
C LEU A 316 -3.07 -6.38 8.54
N CYS A 317 -2.13 -5.77 9.26
CA CYS A 317 -1.42 -6.42 10.35
C CYS A 317 -2.39 -6.88 11.43
N SER A 318 -3.36 -6.04 11.80
CA SER A 318 -4.39 -6.37 12.79
C SER A 318 -5.30 -7.51 12.31
N LYS A 319 -5.67 -7.56 11.03
CA LYS A 319 -6.46 -8.67 10.48
C LYS A 319 -5.73 -10.00 10.59
N ASN A 320 -4.45 -10.03 10.24
CA ASN A 320 -3.66 -11.27 10.26
C ASN A 320 -3.27 -11.67 11.69
N LEU A 321 -2.94 -10.71 12.54
CA LEU A 321 -2.75 -10.93 13.97
C LEU A 321 -4.02 -11.51 14.60
N SER A 322 -5.20 -10.96 14.29
CA SER A 322 -6.48 -11.45 14.81
C SER A 322 -6.77 -12.88 14.39
N LYS A 323 -6.42 -13.27 13.15
CA LYS A 323 -6.54 -14.67 12.69
C LYS A 323 -5.64 -15.64 13.46
N TRP A 324 -4.54 -15.17 14.01
CA TRP A 324 -3.63 -15.98 14.81
C TRP A 324 -4.01 -16.00 16.29
N VAL A 325 -4.24 -14.81 16.87
CA VAL A 325 -4.57 -14.64 18.29
C VAL A 325 -5.89 -15.32 18.64
N LEU A 326 -6.94 -15.14 17.82
CA LEU A 326 -8.27 -15.59 18.17
C LEU A 326 -8.35 -17.12 18.31
N PRO A 327 -7.84 -17.94 17.36
CA PRO A 327 -7.82 -19.39 17.54
C PRO A 327 -6.96 -19.86 18.72
N VAL A 328 -5.81 -19.22 18.95
CA VAL A 328 -4.94 -19.53 20.09
C VAL A 328 -5.69 -19.29 21.40
N VAL A 329 -6.30 -18.11 21.56
CA VAL A 329 -7.07 -17.76 22.76
C VAL A 329 -8.28 -18.68 22.94
N CYS A 330 -9.07 -18.92 21.89
CA CYS A 330 -10.22 -19.83 21.97
C CYS A 330 -9.81 -21.26 22.34
N ASN A 331 -8.72 -21.78 21.78
CA ASN A 331 -8.22 -23.11 22.11
C ASN A 331 -7.71 -23.18 23.56
N THR A 332 -7.02 -22.15 24.05
CA THR A 332 -6.57 -22.09 25.45
C THR A 332 -7.72 -21.99 26.45
N LEU A 333 -8.82 -21.32 26.07
CA LEU A 333 -10.03 -21.18 26.89
C LEU A 333 -11.01 -22.34 26.71
N GLY A 334 -10.70 -23.33 25.85
CA GLY A 334 -11.60 -24.45 25.55
C GLY A 334 -12.89 -24.05 24.84
N ILE A 335 -12.94 -22.87 24.22
CA ILE A 335 -14.13 -22.36 23.52
C ILE A 335 -14.16 -22.94 22.10
N PRO A 336 -15.23 -23.66 21.71
CA PRO A 336 -15.32 -24.24 20.37
C PRO A 336 -15.40 -23.13 19.31
N ILE A 337 -14.45 -23.13 18.37
CA ILE A 337 -14.43 -22.20 17.24
C ILE A 337 -15.44 -22.70 16.21
N ARG A 338 -16.59 -22.02 16.09
CA ARG A 338 -17.55 -22.23 14.99
C ARG A 338 -17.39 -21.12 13.96
N SER A 339 -17.12 -21.47 12.70
CA SER A 339 -17.21 -20.54 11.58
C SER A 339 -18.68 -20.22 11.32
N SER A 340 -19.15 -19.05 11.74
CA SER A 340 -20.51 -18.63 11.45
C SER A 340 -20.55 -18.01 10.05
N SER A 341 -20.83 -18.80 9.02
CA SER A 341 -21.33 -18.28 7.75
C SER A 341 -22.75 -17.74 7.97
N TYR A 342 -22.87 -16.44 8.25
CA TYR A 342 -24.14 -15.74 8.44
C TYR A 342 -24.88 -15.42 7.11
N ILE A 343 -24.48 -16.04 5.99
CA ILE A 343 -25.18 -15.89 4.70
C ILE A 343 -25.62 -17.29 4.26
N PRO A 344 -26.93 -17.56 4.12
CA PRO A 344 -27.38 -18.79 3.51
C PRO A 344 -27.09 -18.74 2.01
N ALA A 345 -26.47 -19.79 1.49
CA ALA A 345 -26.30 -20.00 0.05
C ALA A 345 -27.68 -20.26 -0.60
N ILE A 346 -28.45 -19.21 -0.87
CA ILE A 346 -29.81 -19.33 -1.44
C ILE A 346 -29.79 -19.52 -2.97
N THR A 347 -28.64 -19.47 -3.63
CA THR A 347 -28.52 -19.86 -5.04
C THR A 347 -27.65 -21.10 -5.21
N VAL A 348 -28.36 -22.23 -5.32
CA VAL A 348 -28.06 -23.46 -6.08
C VAL A 348 -26.60 -23.97 -6.09
N LYS A 349 -26.42 -25.11 -5.41
CA LYS A 349 -25.50 -26.23 -5.70
C LYS A 349 -24.36 -25.92 -6.69
N THR A 350 -23.31 -25.30 -6.21
CA THR A 350 -21.90 -25.53 -6.57
C THR A 350 -21.05 -24.54 -5.78
N ALA A 351 -20.46 -24.94 -4.65
CA ALA A 351 -19.45 -24.10 -4.02
C ALA A 351 -18.51 -24.89 -3.09
N ASP A 352 -17.24 -24.80 -3.42
CA ASP A 352 -16.08 -25.36 -2.75
C ASP A 352 -15.98 -25.08 -1.24
N LYS A 353 -15.60 -26.12 -0.49
CA LYS A 353 -15.21 -26.09 0.93
C LYS A 353 -13.97 -25.22 1.27
N LYS A 354 -13.48 -24.36 0.36
CA LYS A 354 -12.20 -23.64 0.53
C LYS A 354 -12.29 -22.17 0.98
N ASN A 355 -13.49 -21.59 1.14
CA ASN A 355 -13.66 -20.16 1.50
C ASN A 355 -14.25 -19.90 2.90
N ASP A 356 -14.46 -20.92 3.74
CA ASP A 356 -15.16 -20.82 5.04
C ASP A 356 -14.42 -20.01 6.13
N THR A 357 -13.20 -19.53 5.86
CA THR A 357 -12.39 -18.73 6.81
C THR A 357 -12.67 -17.22 6.75
N LYS A 358 -13.55 -16.75 5.87
CA LYS A 358 -13.62 -15.32 5.52
C LYS A 358 -14.37 -14.40 6.50
N ARG A 359 -15.24 -14.89 7.38
CA ARG A 359 -16.10 -14.00 8.21
C ARG A 359 -16.28 -14.51 9.63
N GLN A 360 -15.30 -14.27 10.49
CA GLN A 360 -15.48 -14.41 11.95
C GLN A 360 -15.71 -13.03 12.57
N PRO A 361 -16.83 -12.78 13.25
CA PRO A 361 -17.13 -11.49 13.88
C PRO A 361 -16.03 -11.00 14.83
N GLY A 362 -15.38 -11.91 15.56
CA GLY A 362 -14.26 -11.59 16.46
C GLY A 362 -13.02 -11.04 15.74
N ILE A 363 -12.76 -11.50 14.50
CA ILE A 363 -11.67 -10.95 13.68
C ILE A 363 -11.98 -9.51 13.26
N ARG A 364 -13.24 -9.23 12.85
CA ARG A 364 -13.65 -7.86 12.51
C ARG A 364 -13.55 -6.93 13.72
N PHE A 365 -14.02 -7.36 14.88
CA PHE A 365 -13.94 -6.58 16.12
C PHE A 365 -12.50 -6.13 16.42
N LEU A 366 -11.56 -7.07 16.49
CA LEU A 366 -10.14 -6.76 16.76
C LEU A 366 -9.48 -5.95 15.63
N GLN A 367 -9.82 -6.25 14.38
CA GLN A 367 -9.32 -5.53 13.22
C GLN A 367 -9.68 -4.04 13.29
N TYR A 368 -10.97 -3.73 13.53
CA TYR A 368 -11.46 -2.36 13.59
C TYR A 368 -11.07 -1.64 14.88
N ALA A 369 -10.90 -2.37 15.99
CA ALA A 369 -10.31 -1.81 17.21
C ALA A 369 -8.86 -1.36 17.01
N GLY A 370 -8.03 -2.21 16.39
CA GLY A 370 -6.64 -1.84 16.05
C GLY A 370 -6.57 -0.69 15.03
N LEU A 371 -7.48 -0.66 14.06
CA LEU A 371 -7.60 0.44 13.11
C LEU A 371 -7.87 1.76 13.83
N ALA A 372 -8.91 1.81 14.66
CA ALA A 372 -9.31 3.01 15.39
C ALA A 372 -8.24 3.47 16.37
N TRP A 373 -7.64 2.54 17.13
CA TRP A 373 -6.50 2.81 18.01
C TRP A 373 -5.33 3.45 17.25
N SER A 374 -5.03 2.98 16.03
CA SER A 374 -3.94 3.57 15.24
C SER A 374 -4.19 5.02 14.80
N VAL A 375 -5.45 5.41 14.59
CA VAL A 375 -5.81 6.80 14.22
C VAL A 375 -5.47 7.76 15.36
N VAL A 376 -5.72 7.34 16.60
CA VAL A 376 -5.62 8.20 17.79
C VAL A 376 -4.28 8.09 18.52
N ASP A 377 -3.56 6.98 18.42
CA ASP A 377 -2.31 6.76 19.18
C ASP A 377 -1.10 6.55 18.25
N LEU A 378 -1.08 5.45 17.49
CA LEU A 378 0.08 5.06 16.69
C LEU A 378 0.48 6.12 15.65
N VAL A 379 -0.47 6.65 14.88
CA VAL A 379 -0.15 7.64 13.84
C VAL A 379 0.30 8.98 14.46
N PRO A 380 -0.41 9.55 15.44
CA PRO A 380 0.05 10.75 16.14
C PRO A 380 1.43 10.61 16.81
N SER A 381 1.76 9.44 17.37
CA SER A 381 3.08 9.20 17.98
C SER A 381 4.23 9.09 16.97
N LEU A 382 3.93 8.72 15.71
CA LEU A 382 4.91 8.70 14.62
C LEU A 382 5.23 10.11 14.09
N PHE A 383 4.31 11.07 14.23
CA PHE A 383 4.48 12.43 13.68
C PHE A 383 5.74 13.15 14.21
N PRO A 384 6.06 13.14 15.51
CA PRO A 384 7.33 13.71 16.02
C PRO A 384 8.56 12.89 15.62
N HIS A 385 8.48 11.56 15.64
CA HIS A 385 9.61 10.66 15.38
C HIS A 385 10.07 10.69 13.92
N LEU A 386 9.15 10.92 12.99
CA LEU A 386 9.46 11.09 11.58
C LEU A 386 10.05 12.46 11.27
N GLY A 387 10.25 13.33 12.26
CA GLY A 387 10.82 14.65 12.08
C GLY A 387 10.04 15.45 11.03
N MET A 388 8.70 15.42 11.04
CA MET A 388 7.91 16.10 10.00
C MET A 388 8.13 17.61 9.92
N GLU A 389 8.75 18.20 10.95
CA GLU A 389 9.26 19.57 10.99
C GLU A 389 10.63 19.73 10.29
N SER A 390 11.46 18.67 10.21
CA SER A 390 12.80 18.66 9.59
C SER A 390 12.88 17.95 8.22
N VAL A 391 11.87 17.18 7.83
CA VAL A 391 11.84 16.50 6.52
C VAL A 391 11.66 17.53 5.40
N HIS A 392 12.62 17.58 4.48
CA HIS A 392 12.57 18.46 3.32
C HIS A 392 11.41 18.09 2.39
N GLY A 393 10.68 19.09 1.90
CA GLY A 393 9.48 18.90 1.08
C GLY A 393 9.68 18.01 -0.15
N TRP A 394 10.87 18.00 -0.75
CA TRP A 394 11.16 17.17 -1.92
C TRP A 394 11.15 15.66 -1.60
N GLN A 395 11.56 15.25 -0.40
CA GLN A 395 11.55 13.84 0.04
C GLN A 395 10.11 13.32 0.17
N VAL A 396 9.23 14.18 0.68
CA VAL A 396 7.79 13.93 0.80
C VAL A 396 7.20 13.84 -0.61
N ILE A 397 7.45 14.83 -1.46
CA ILE A 397 6.92 14.87 -2.83
C ILE A 397 7.35 13.66 -3.64
N SER A 398 8.61 13.20 -3.52
CA SER A 398 9.08 12.02 -4.26
C SER A 398 8.40 10.74 -3.79
N VAL A 399 8.34 10.50 -2.48
CA VAL A 399 7.68 9.33 -1.88
C VAL A 399 6.18 9.31 -2.22
N PHE A 400 5.49 10.45 -2.09
CA PHE A 400 4.07 10.55 -2.44
C PHE A 400 3.81 10.45 -3.93
N GLY A 401 4.68 11.01 -4.77
CA GLY A 401 4.60 10.87 -6.22
C GLY A 401 4.66 9.40 -6.64
N ILE A 402 5.58 8.63 -6.05
CA ILE A 402 5.68 7.19 -6.30
C ILE A 402 4.46 6.45 -5.74
N LEU A 403 4.05 6.73 -4.50
CA LEU A 403 2.87 6.08 -3.91
C LEU A 403 1.60 6.35 -4.73
N PHE A 404 1.41 7.59 -5.17
CA PHE A 404 0.32 8.00 -6.04
C PHE A 404 0.39 7.26 -7.38
N TRP A 405 1.57 7.14 -7.99
CA TRP A 405 1.76 6.34 -9.19
C TRP A 405 1.36 4.87 -8.98
N ILE A 406 1.74 4.25 -7.87
CA ILE A 406 1.38 2.85 -7.60
C ILE A 406 -0.15 2.72 -7.45
N LEU A 407 -0.80 3.64 -6.73
CA LEU A 407 -2.25 3.66 -6.57
C LEU A 407 -2.99 3.88 -7.91
N MET A 408 -2.57 4.87 -8.69
CA MET A 408 -3.19 5.21 -9.98
C MET A 408 -2.97 4.13 -11.03
N SER A 409 -1.77 3.57 -11.11
CA SER A 409 -1.45 2.51 -12.08
C SER A 409 -2.28 1.25 -11.83
N SER A 410 -2.50 0.89 -10.56
CA SER A 410 -3.37 -0.20 -10.13
C SER A 410 -4.85 0.08 -10.43
N PHE A 411 -5.36 1.27 -10.08
CA PHE A 411 -6.78 1.60 -10.28
C PHE A 411 -7.17 1.76 -11.76
N LEU A 412 -6.29 2.34 -12.59
CA LEU A 412 -6.60 2.70 -13.97
C LEU A 412 -6.13 1.68 -15.02
N ASN A 413 -5.49 0.58 -14.59
CA ASN A 413 -4.81 -0.41 -15.45
C ASN A 413 -3.91 0.26 -16.51
N LEU A 414 -3.15 1.27 -16.08
CA LEU A 414 -2.40 2.16 -16.98
C LEU A 414 -1.32 1.40 -17.75
N THR A 415 -0.63 0.46 -17.11
CA THR A 415 0.39 -0.42 -17.70
C THR A 415 -0.16 -1.16 -18.93
N GLN A 416 -1.34 -1.76 -18.81
CA GLN A 416 -1.96 -2.51 -19.90
C GLN A 416 -2.35 -1.59 -21.07
N LYS A 417 -2.89 -0.40 -20.78
CA LYS A 417 -3.24 0.58 -21.81
C LYS A 417 -2.02 1.06 -22.58
N ILE A 418 -0.91 1.36 -21.90
CA ILE A 418 0.33 1.79 -22.55
C ILE A 418 0.90 0.66 -23.42
N ARG A 419 0.91 -0.58 -22.90
CA ARG A 419 1.37 -1.76 -23.64
C ARG A 419 0.59 -1.95 -24.94
N CYS A 420 -0.74 -1.89 -24.90
CA CYS A 420 -1.59 -2.06 -26.09
C CYS A 420 -1.29 -1.05 -27.20
N ILE A 421 -0.78 0.15 -26.86
CA ILE A 421 -0.43 1.19 -27.83
C ILE A 421 0.99 0.99 -28.36
N THR A 422 1.97 0.73 -27.48
CA THR A 422 3.39 0.72 -27.83
C THR A 422 3.87 -0.62 -28.40
N GLN A 423 3.42 -1.74 -27.85
CA GLN A 423 3.87 -3.09 -28.23
C GLN A 423 3.67 -3.39 -29.72
N PRO A 424 2.50 -3.11 -30.35
CA PRO A 424 2.30 -3.44 -31.76
C PRO A 424 3.19 -2.62 -32.69
N TRP A 425 3.43 -1.35 -32.34
CA TRP A 425 4.28 -0.46 -33.13
C TRP A 425 5.74 -0.92 -33.11
N VAL A 426 6.30 -1.20 -31.92
CA VAL A 426 7.70 -1.69 -31.80
C VAL A 426 7.84 -3.05 -32.47
N THR A 427 6.90 -3.97 -32.27
CA THR A 427 6.93 -5.31 -32.86
C THR A 427 6.98 -5.26 -34.38
N ARG A 428 6.21 -4.36 -35.02
CA ARG A 428 6.26 -4.17 -36.48
C ARG A 428 7.64 -3.73 -36.96
N GLN A 429 8.31 -2.85 -36.23
CA GLN A 429 9.67 -2.42 -36.59
C GLN A 429 10.69 -3.56 -36.46
N VAL A 430 10.64 -4.33 -35.37
CA VAL A 430 11.52 -5.49 -35.16
C VAL A 430 11.39 -6.49 -36.33
N ILE A 431 10.16 -6.76 -36.78
CA ILE A 431 9.90 -7.67 -37.90
C ILE A 431 10.46 -7.08 -39.21
N ASN A 432 10.23 -5.79 -39.48
CA ASN A 432 10.73 -5.12 -40.68
C ASN A 432 12.27 -5.07 -40.74
N GLU A 433 12.93 -5.00 -39.58
CA GLU A 433 14.40 -4.93 -39.46
C GLU A 433 15.08 -6.32 -39.49
N THR A 434 14.31 -7.41 -39.40
CA THR A 434 14.84 -8.79 -39.39
C THR A 434 15.74 -9.11 -40.60
N PRO A 435 15.41 -8.73 -41.86
CA PRO A 435 16.29 -8.95 -43.00
C PRO A 435 17.64 -8.23 -42.90
N PHE A 436 17.67 -7.06 -42.26
CA PHE A 436 18.91 -6.31 -42.04
C PHE A 436 19.83 -7.05 -41.06
N ILE A 437 19.27 -7.60 -39.98
CA ILE A 437 20.01 -8.42 -39.02
C ILE A 437 20.63 -9.64 -39.72
N LEU A 438 19.86 -10.32 -40.57
CA LEU A 438 20.36 -11.48 -41.34
C LEU A 438 21.52 -11.13 -42.28
N ARG A 439 21.50 -9.94 -42.91
CA ARG A 439 22.64 -9.47 -43.74
C ARG A 439 23.91 -9.29 -42.91
N ILE A 440 23.80 -8.73 -41.71
CA ILE A 440 24.94 -8.58 -40.78
C ILE A 440 25.47 -9.95 -40.35
N GLN A 441 24.57 -10.89 -40.03
CA GLN A 441 24.94 -12.25 -39.66
C GLN A 441 25.58 -13.05 -40.82
N GLY A 442 25.37 -12.61 -42.07
CA GLY A 442 26.08 -13.15 -43.23
C GLY A 442 27.60 -12.95 -43.19
N ALA A 443 28.09 -11.95 -42.44
CA ALA A 443 29.52 -11.66 -42.26
C ALA A 443 30.12 -12.32 -40.99
N GLN A 444 29.51 -13.39 -40.49
CA GLN A 444 29.91 -14.02 -39.23
C GLN A 444 31.33 -14.61 -39.25
N HIS A 445 32.08 -14.40 -38.17
CA HIS A 445 33.43 -14.96 -37.98
C HIS A 445 33.71 -15.21 -36.48
N GLY A 446 34.40 -16.30 -36.14
CA GLY A 446 34.61 -16.71 -34.74
C GLY A 446 35.32 -15.67 -33.86
N PHE A 447 36.23 -14.88 -34.44
CA PHE A 447 36.85 -13.74 -33.74
C PHE A 447 35.84 -12.65 -33.37
N LEU A 448 34.92 -12.31 -34.27
CA LEU A 448 33.89 -11.29 -34.02
C LEU A 448 32.88 -11.78 -32.97
N ASP A 449 32.52 -13.07 -33.00
CA ASP A 449 31.67 -13.69 -31.98
C ASP A 449 32.31 -13.55 -30.58
N ALA A 450 33.61 -13.84 -30.45
CA ALA A 450 34.35 -13.69 -29.20
C ALA A 450 34.49 -12.22 -28.76
N LEU A 451 34.81 -11.31 -29.69
CA LEU A 451 34.94 -9.88 -29.43
C LEU A 451 33.62 -9.28 -28.91
N PHE A 452 32.50 -9.52 -29.60
CA PHE A 452 31.23 -8.94 -29.19
C PHE A 452 30.65 -9.60 -27.93
N SER A 453 30.92 -10.88 -27.68
CA SER A 453 30.53 -11.52 -26.42
C SER A 453 31.37 -11.01 -25.23
N THR A 454 32.67 -10.77 -25.42
CA THR A 454 33.51 -10.18 -24.36
C THR A 454 33.16 -8.72 -24.07
N LEU A 455 32.92 -7.91 -25.11
CA LEU A 455 32.37 -6.55 -24.93
C LEU A 455 31.06 -6.60 -24.16
N SER A 456 30.20 -7.57 -24.48
CA SER A 456 28.91 -7.76 -23.83
C SER A 456 29.01 -8.00 -22.32
N TRP A 457 30.10 -8.63 -21.87
CA TRP A 457 30.37 -8.93 -20.46
C TRP A 457 30.70 -7.68 -19.63
N VAL A 458 31.27 -6.62 -20.23
CA VAL A 458 31.65 -5.36 -19.55
C VAL A 458 30.45 -4.62 -18.93
N VAL A 459 29.23 -4.99 -19.31
CA VAL A 459 28.00 -4.33 -18.84
C VAL A 459 27.10 -5.34 -18.11
N SER A 460 27.67 -6.47 -17.68
CA SER A 460 26.98 -7.53 -16.95
C SER A 460 26.96 -7.28 -15.44
N VAL A 461 26.02 -7.93 -14.74
CA VAL A 461 25.95 -7.87 -13.27
C VAL A 461 27.25 -8.34 -12.61
N PRO A 462 27.88 -9.47 -13.02
CA PRO A 462 29.16 -9.87 -12.45
C PRO A 462 30.26 -8.83 -12.63
N PHE A 463 30.34 -8.18 -13.80
CA PHE A 463 31.31 -7.11 -14.02
C PHE A 463 31.11 -5.96 -13.04
N TYR A 464 29.89 -5.45 -12.88
CA TYR A 464 29.61 -4.38 -11.92
C TYR A 464 29.96 -4.79 -10.48
N THR A 465 29.64 -6.02 -10.08
CA THR A 465 30.00 -6.51 -8.74
C THR A 465 31.52 -6.62 -8.53
N ALA A 466 32.29 -6.90 -9.58
CA ALA A 466 33.75 -6.94 -9.54
C ALA A 466 34.34 -5.53 -9.55
N CYS A 467 33.73 -4.58 -10.26
CA CYS A 467 34.17 -3.18 -10.31
C CYS A 467 33.97 -2.44 -8.98
N LEU A 468 32.96 -2.80 -8.18
CA LEU A 468 32.71 -2.20 -6.87
C LEU A 468 33.96 -2.16 -5.96
N PRO A 469 34.55 -3.30 -5.57
CA PRO A 469 35.76 -3.29 -4.73
C PRO A 469 36.94 -2.61 -5.41
N LEU A 470 37.06 -2.73 -6.75
CA LEU A 470 38.15 -2.11 -7.50
C LEU A 470 38.13 -0.58 -7.37
N LEU A 471 36.95 0.05 -7.46
CA LEU A 471 36.78 1.50 -7.39
C LEU A 471 36.88 2.03 -5.95
N PHE A 472 36.23 1.37 -4.99
CA PHE A 472 36.25 1.83 -3.60
C PHE A 472 37.62 1.64 -2.93
N TRP A 473 38.31 0.52 -3.16
CA TRP A 473 39.58 0.25 -2.48
C TRP A 473 40.80 0.89 -3.16
N SER A 474 40.62 1.45 -4.36
CA SER A 474 41.63 2.27 -5.07
C SER A 474 41.59 3.75 -4.68
N GLY A 475 40.66 4.15 -3.80
CA GLY A 475 40.51 5.55 -3.35
C GLY A 475 39.57 6.40 -4.21
N HIS A 476 38.96 5.82 -5.26
CA HIS A 476 37.98 6.50 -6.12
C HIS A 476 36.53 6.28 -5.64
N GLY A 477 36.29 6.48 -4.33
CA GLY A 477 34.98 6.24 -3.70
C GLY A 477 33.84 7.08 -4.30
N LYS A 478 34.10 8.33 -4.71
CA LYS A 478 33.11 9.19 -5.39
C LYS A 478 32.64 8.57 -6.71
N LEU A 479 33.56 8.12 -7.55
CA LEU A 479 33.23 7.44 -8.80
C LEU A 479 32.45 6.14 -8.54
N GLY A 480 32.85 5.35 -7.54
CA GLY A 480 32.16 4.11 -7.15
C GLY A 480 30.70 4.33 -6.75
N ARG A 481 30.42 5.35 -5.93
CA ARG A 481 29.04 5.73 -5.54
C ARG A 481 28.22 6.18 -6.75
N GLN A 482 28.76 7.12 -7.52
CA GLN A 482 28.10 7.72 -8.68
C GLN A 482 27.76 6.67 -9.73
N LEU A 483 28.71 5.80 -10.05
CA LEU A 483 28.51 4.74 -11.02
C LEU A 483 27.44 3.75 -10.56
N THR A 484 27.47 3.33 -9.29
CA THR A 484 26.50 2.32 -8.81
C THR A 484 25.08 2.86 -8.79
N LEU A 485 24.88 4.10 -8.32
CA LEU A 485 23.56 4.74 -8.30
C LEU A 485 23.04 4.98 -9.73
N LEU A 486 23.91 5.43 -10.64
CA LEU A 486 23.55 5.59 -12.05
C LEU A 486 23.19 4.25 -12.70
N MET A 487 23.97 3.19 -12.46
CA MET A 487 23.64 1.85 -12.99
C MET A 487 22.33 1.31 -12.42
N ALA A 488 22.05 1.55 -11.13
CA ALA A 488 20.77 1.17 -10.53
C ALA A 488 19.59 1.92 -11.16
N LEU A 489 19.75 3.22 -11.44
CA LEU A 489 18.75 4.03 -12.15
C LEU A 489 18.56 3.56 -13.60
N CYS A 490 19.65 3.36 -14.34
CA CYS A 490 19.65 2.90 -15.73
C CYS A 490 18.99 1.51 -15.84
N ASN A 491 19.30 0.59 -14.92
CA ASN A 491 18.69 -0.74 -14.88
C ASN A 491 17.21 -0.69 -14.49
N TYR A 492 16.81 0.15 -13.52
CA TYR A 492 15.39 0.29 -13.15
C TYR A 492 14.57 0.81 -14.33
N ILE A 493 14.93 1.97 -14.89
CA ILE A 493 14.18 2.59 -15.98
C ILE A 493 14.17 1.68 -17.22
N GLY A 494 15.31 1.10 -17.58
CA GLY A 494 15.41 0.18 -18.70
C GLY A 494 14.49 -1.03 -18.57
N ASN A 495 14.48 -1.68 -17.40
CA ASN A 495 13.67 -2.86 -17.16
C ASN A 495 12.18 -2.53 -17.02
N VAL A 496 11.82 -1.39 -16.41
CA VAL A 496 10.45 -0.87 -16.37
C VAL A 496 9.92 -0.66 -17.80
N ILE A 497 10.69 -0.04 -18.69
CA ILE A 497 10.26 0.17 -20.09
C ILE A 497 10.14 -1.16 -20.82
N LYS A 498 11.08 -2.11 -20.60
CA LYS A 498 10.99 -3.46 -21.18
C LYS A 498 9.70 -4.18 -20.83
N ASP A 499 9.34 -4.21 -19.56
CA ASP A 499 8.15 -4.92 -19.10
C ASP A 499 6.85 -4.15 -19.34
N LEU A 500 6.93 -2.82 -19.52
CA LEU A 500 5.82 -1.98 -19.96
C LEU A 500 5.49 -2.18 -21.45
N VAL A 501 6.51 -2.18 -22.32
CA VAL A 501 6.34 -2.33 -23.77
C VAL A 501 6.18 -3.80 -24.16
N SER A 502 6.86 -4.72 -23.48
CA SER A 502 6.83 -6.18 -23.75
C SER A 502 7.10 -6.53 -25.22
N ALA A 503 8.03 -5.80 -25.85
CA ALA A 503 8.38 -6.02 -27.26
C ALA A 503 9.18 -7.34 -27.42
N PRO A 504 8.80 -8.21 -28.38
CA PRO A 504 9.50 -9.45 -28.61
C PRO A 504 10.92 -9.19 -29.14
N ARG A 505 11.86 -10.06 -28.77
CA ARG A 505 13.18 -10.10 -29.40
C ARG A 505 13.08 -10.62 -30.85
N PRO A 506 14.09 -10.37 -31.69
CA PRO A 506 14.15 -10.97 -33.03
C PRO A 506 13.99 -12.50 -32.98
N SER A 507 13.13 -13.04 -33.86
CA SER A 507 12.73 -14.44 -33.86
C SER A 507 13.86 -15.39 -34.28
N CYS A 508 14.02 -16.49 -33.54
CA CYS A 508 15.00 -17.55 -33.81
C CYS A 508 14.24 -18.89 -33.89
N PRO A 509 14.14 -19.54 -35.07
CA PRO A 509 14.61 -19.13 -36.41
C PRO A 509 13.83 -17.94 -37.01
N PRO A 510 14.37 -17.20 -38.02
CA PRO A 510 15.61 -17.47 -38.79
C PRO A 510 16.91 -16.87 -38.22
N ILE A 511 16.87 -15.99 -37.22
CA ILE A 511 18.07 -15.34 -36.67
C ILE A 511 18.82 -16.30 -35.74
N ARG A 512 20.16 -16.33 -35.80
CA ARG A 512 21.01 -17.11 -34.88
C ARG A 512 21.32 -16.29 -33.62
N LYS A 513 20.92 -16.76 -32.44
CA LYS A 513 21.28 -16.14 -31.15
C LYS A 513 22.60 -16.74 -30.63
N VAL A 514 23.66 -15.92 -30.60
CA VAL A 514 24.95 -16.33 -30.02
C VAL A 514 24.91 -16.03 -28.52
N THR A 515 24.84 -17.08 -27.69
CA THR A 515 24.82 -16.99 -26.22
C THR A 515 25.99 -17.78 -25.64
N ALA A 516 27.11 -17.10 -25.40
CA ALA A 516 28.34 -17.72 -24.90
C ALA A 516 28.35 -17.84 -23.38
N THR A 517 27.69 -16.94 -22.66
CA THR A 517 27.66 -16.91 -21.18
C THR A 517 26.30 -17.32 -20.60
N LYS A 518 26.28 -17.72 -19.32
CA LYS A 518 25.02 -18.02 -18.60
C LYS A 518 24.10 -16.79 -18.51
N ASP A 519 24.68 -15.62 -18.24
CA ASP A 519 23.95 -14.36 -18.15
C ASP A 519 23.33 -13.94 -19.50
N GLU A 520 24.00 -14.23 -20.62
CA GLU A 520 23.42 -14.01 -21.96
C GLU A 520 22.23 -14.92 -22.25
N LYS A 521 22.24 -16.15 -21.71
CA LYS A 521 21.09 -17.07 -21.81
C LYS A 521 19.91 -16.57 -20.97
N GLU A 522 20.15 -16.07 -19.77
CA GLU A 522 19.11 -15.45 -18.94
C GLU A 522 18.59 -14.15 -19.58
N SER A 523 19.51 -13.32 -20.09
CA SER A 523 19.17 -12.08 -20.81
C SER A 523 18.31 -12.37 -22.03
N ALA A 524 18.51 -13.49 -22.73
CA ALA A 524 17.71 -13.88 -23.88
C ALA A 524 16.23 -14.13 -23.55
N LEU A 525 15.90 -14.35 -22.27
CA LEU A 525 14.53 -14.52 -21.78
C LEU A 525 13.82 -13.17 -21.53
N GLU A 526 14.55 -12.06 -21.54
CA GLU A 526 13.97 -10.72 -21.38
C GLU A 526 13.42 -10.15 -22.70
N TYR A 527 12.58 -9.13 -22.60
CA TYR A 527 12.11 -8.35 -23.76
C TYR A 527 13.23 -7.56 -24.47
N GLY A 528 13.00 -7.25 -25.75
CA GLY A 528 13.99 -6.65 -26.63
C GLY A 528 14.19 -5.14 -26.43
N PHE A 529 13.10 -4.39 -26.29
CA PHE A 529 13.10 -2.93 -26.29
C PHE A 529 12.97 -2.35 -24.88
N PRO A 530 13.82 -1.40 -24.44
CA PRO A 530 15.06 -0.96 -25.08
C PRO A 530 16.23 -1.91 -24.78
N SER A 531 17.32 -1.76 -25.52
CA SER A 531 18.57 -2.48 -25.25
C SER A 531 19.24 -1.97 -23.95
N SER A 532 19.09 -2.71 -22.85
CA SER A 532 19.74 -2.38 -21.55
C SER A 532 21.25 -2.28 -21.65
N HIS A 533 21.89 -3.08 -22.51
CA HIS A 533 23.34 -3.03 -22.68
C HIS A 533 23.81 -1.76 -23.38
N THR A 534 23.09 -1.32 -24.43
CA THR A 534 23.38 -0.05 -25.10
C THR A 534 23.15 1.11 -24.14
N LEU A 535 22.01 1.10 -23.44
CA LEU A 535 21.63 2.11 -22.45
C LEU A 535 22.68 2.23 -21.34
N SER A 536 23.04 1.12 -20.68
CA SER A 536 24.03 1.13 -19.60
C SER A 536 25.43 1.49 -20.08
N THR A 537 25.79 1.18 -21.34
CA THR A 537 27.06 1.61 -21.93
C THR A 537 27.13 3.12 -22.09
N VAL A 538 26.06 3.75 -22.59
CA VAL A 538 25.96 5.22 -22.68
C VAL A 538 26.11 5.83 -21.29
N CYS A 539 25.38 5.33 -20.29
CA CYS A 539 25.46 5.80 -18.91
C CYS A 539 26.89 5.64 -18.34
N LEU A 540 27.51 4.46 -18.52
CA LEU A 540 28.84 4.12 -18.00
C LEU A 540 29.93 4.98 -18.65
N SER A 541 29.99 5.02 -19.98
CA SER A 541 31.00 5.78 -20.71
C SER A 541 30.88 7.28 -20.49
N GLY A 542 29.65 7.82 -20.44
CA GLY A 542 29.43 9.23 -20.16
C GLY A 542 29.84 9.63 -18.73
N CYS A 543 29.52 8.80 -17.74
CA CYS A 543 29.91 9.04 -16.35
C CYS A 543 31.44 8.96 -16.16
N LEU A 544 32.09 7.96 -16.78
CA LEU A 544 33.55 7.84 -16.76
C LEU A 544 34.23 9.02 -17.45
N LEU A 545 33.74 9.43 -18.63
CA LEU A 545 34.27 10.57 -19.35
C LEU A 545 34.18 11.84 -18.49
N GLN A 546 33.01 12.14 -17.93
CA GLN A 546 32.84 13.31 -17.06
C GLN A 546 33.81 13.26 -15.87
N TYR A 547 33.92 12.11 -15.19
CA TYR A 547 34.81 11.98 -14.04
C TYR A 547 36.28 12.18 -14.41
N VAL A 548 36.71 11.69 -15.57
CA VAL A 548 38.10 11.88 -16.06
C VAL A 548 38.34 13.35 -16.40
N LEU A 549 37.38 14.02 -17.05
CA LEU A 549 37.49 15.44 -17.37
C LEU A 549 37.56 16.31 -16.12
N ASP A 550 36.70 16.04 -15.13
CA ASP A 550 36.72 16.73 -13.83
C ASP A 550 38.02 16.47 -13.05
N TYR A 551 38.66 15.30 -13.26
CA TYR A 551 39.88 14.92 -12.56
C TYR A 551 41.14 15.55 -13.16
N ILE A 552 41.22 15.60 -14.49
CA ILE A 552 42.41 16.09 -15.20
C ILE A 552 42.46 17.62 -15.20
N ASP A 553 41.32 18.31 -14.97
CA ASP A 553 41.19 19.77 -15.01
C ASP A 553 41.81 20.37 -16.29
N CYS A 554 41.74 19.62 -17.39
CA CYS A 554 42.30 20.02 -18.67
C CYS A 554 41.27 20.84 -19.44
N GLY A 555 41.51 22.15 -19.57
CA GLY A 555 40.81 23.01 -20.52
C GLY A 555 41.24 22.81 -21.98
N ASP A 556 41.86 21.66 -22.32
CA ASP A 556 42.29 21.35 -23.68
C ASP A 556 41.16 20.65 -24.45
N ASP A 557 40.56 21.40 -25.38
CA ASP A 557 39.48 20.93 -26.25
C ASP A 557 39.84 19.66 -27.04
N SER A 558 41.12 19.42 -27.33
CA SER A 558 41.58 18.25 -28.08
C SER A 558 41.46 16.95 -27.27
N LEU A 559 41.76 16.98 -25.98
CA LEU A 559 41.63 15.83 -25.08
C LEU A 559 40.16 15.50 -24.81
N ILE A 560 39.31 16.53 -24.69
CA ILE A 560 37.86 16.37 -24.58
C ILE A 560 37.33 15.68 -25.83
N LEU A 561 37.74 16.13 -27.03
CA LEU A 561 37.32 15.53 -28.29
C LEU A 561 37.75 14.06 -28.41
N ILE A 562 38.98 13.72 -28.01
CA ILE A 562 39.47 12.33 -28.00
C ILE A 562 38.64 11.48 -27.03
N GLY A 563 38.37 11.97 -25.82
CA GLY A 563 37.56 11.26 -24.83
C GLY A 563 36.13 10.99 -25.32
N VAL A 564 35.50 11.99 -25.94
CA VAL A 564 34.18 11.85 -26.58
C VAL A 564 34.24 10.82 -27.72
N ALA A 565 35.25 10.89 -28.59
CA ALA A 565 35.42 9.95 -29.70
C ALA A 565 35.56 8.49 -29.21
N ILE A 566 36.32 8.25 -28.14
CA ILE A 566 36.47 6.92 -27.53
C ILE A 566 35.14 6.45 -26.94
N ALA A 567 34.42 7.31 -26.22
CA ALA A 567 33.11 6.97 -25.67
C ALA A 567 32.10 6.62 -26.78
N CYS A 568 32.04 7.42 -27.84
CA CYS A 568 31.19 7.16 -29.01
C CYS A 568 31.56 5.86 -29.72
N LEU A 569 32.86 5.57 -29.87
CA LEU A 569 33.34 4.32 -30.45
C LEU A 569 32.88 3.12 -29.62
N PHE A 570 33.03 3.17 -28.30
CA PHE A 570 32.62 2.08 -27.41
C PHE A 570 31.10 1.84 -27.42
N VAL A 571 30.30 2.92 -27.38
CA VAL A 571 28.83 2.84 -27.52
C VAL A 571 28.44 2.24 -28.88
N GLY A 572 29.08 2.69 -29.96
CA GLY A 572 28.84 2.18 -31.31
C GLY A 572 29.18 0.70 -31.47
N LEU A 573 30.35 0.28 -30.97
CA LEU A 573 30.78 -1.12 -30.96
C LEU A 573 29.83 -2.01 -30.16
N MET A 574 29.37 -1.55 -28.99
CA MET A 574 28.40 -2.27 -28.18
C MET A 574 27.06 -2.42 -28.91
N GLY A 575 26.51 -1.33 -29.43
CA GLY A 575 25.23 -1.33 -30.15
C GLY A 575 25.26 -2.25 -31.37
N PHE A 576 26.31 -2.13 -32.19
CA PHE A 576 26.53 -3.01 -33.34
C PHE A 576 26.69 -4.47 -32.92
N GLY A 577 27.46 -4.74 -31.86
CA GLY A 577 27.66 -6.08 -31.31
C GLY A 577 26.35 -6.75 -30.89
N ARG A 578 25.39 -6.01 -30.34
CA ARG A 578 24.07 -6.56 -29.95
C ARG A 578 23.18 -6.95 -31.13
N ILE A 579 23.32 -6.24 -32.24
CA ILE A 579 22.66 -6.58 -33.51
C ILE A 579 23.33 -7.81 -34.13
N TYR A 580 24.68 -7.82 -34.17
CA TYR A 580 25.46 -8.93 -34.71
C TYR A 580 25.19 -10.26 -33.98
N LEU A 581 25.15 -10.25 -32.64
CA LEU A 581 24.85 -11.44 -31.82
C LEU A 581 23.40 -11.92 -31.95
N GLY A 582 22.53 -11.19 -32.67
CA GLY A 582 21.12 -11.54 -32.88
C GLY A 582 20.24 -11.33 -31.65
N MET A 583 20.72 -10.55 -30.68
CA MET A 583 20.03 -10.35 -29.40
C MET A 583 19.03 -9.18 -29.44
N HIS A 584 19.31 -8.16 -30.24
CA HIS A 584 18.53 -6.93 -30.34
C HIS A 584 18.38 -6.48 -31.79
N SER A 585 17.29 -5.78 -32.09
CA SER A 585 17.05 -5.10 -33.36
C SER A 585 17.63 -3.67 -33.33
N PRO A 586 17.85 -3.03 -34.51
CA PRO A 586 18.21 -1.62 -34.59
C PRO A 586 17.31 -0.69 -33.76
N ILE A 587 15.98 -0.87 -33.78
CA ILE A 587 15.07 -0.04 -32.97
C ILE A 587 15.32 -0.19 -31.46
N ASP A 588 15.69 -1.39 -30.99
CA ASP A 588 16.05 -1.63 -29.58
C ASP A 588 17.33 -0.88 -29.17
N VAL A 589 18.32 -0.84 -30.06
CA VAL A 589 19.60 -0.16 -29.85
C VAL A 589 19.42 1.35 -29.89
N ILE A 590 18.66 1.88 -30.86
CA ILE A 590 18.33 3.31 -30.94
C ILE A 590 17.54 3.75 -29.71
N GLY A 591 16.54 2.97 -29.29
CA GLY A 591 15.79 3.21 -28.07
C GLY A 591 16.70 3.24 -26.83
N GLY A 592 17.62 2.28 -26.72
CA GLY A 592 18.62 2.25 -25.64
C GLY A 592 19.55 3.46 -25.65
N LEU A 593 19.98 3.92 -26.83
CA LEU A 593 20.82 5.11 -26.99
C LEU A 593 20.09 6.39 -26.55
N VAL A 594 18.88 6.62 -27.06
CA VAL A 594 18.09 7.82 -26.74
C VAL A 594 17.75 7.86 -25.25
N ILE A 595 17.23 6.76 -24.70
CA ILE A 595 16.87 6.69 -23.27
C ILE A 595 18.13 6.82 -22.40
N GLY A 596 19.24 6.19 -22.78
CA GLY A 596 20.52 6.30 -22.07
C GLY A 596 21.05 7.75 -22.02
N LEU A 597 20.99 8.48 -23.14
CA LEU A 597 21.39 9.89 -23.20
C LEU A 597 20.51 10.78 -22.33
N VAL A 598 19.19 10.53 -22.31
CA VAL A 598 18.25 11.26 -21.44
C VAL A 598 18.55 10.99 -19.97
N ILE A 599 18.75 9.73 -19.57
CA ILE A 599 19.09 9.37 -18.18
C ILE A 599 20.43 9.99 -17.78
N LEU A 600 21.45 9.89 -18.63
CA LEU A 600 22.76 10.49 -18.37
C LEU A 600 22.65 12.00 -18.20
N ARG A 601 21.90 12.70 -19.06
CA ARG A 601 21.73 14.15 -18.98
C ARG A 601 21.04 14.56 -17.67
N ILE A 602 19.99 13.86 -17.27
CA ILE A 602 19.29 14.10 -15.99
C ILE A 602 20.22 13.83 -14.81
N TRP A 603 20.96 12.71 -14.86
CA TRP A 603 21.92 12.35 -13.82
C TRP A 603 22.97 13.45 -13.63
N LEU A 604 23.61 13.91 -14.72
CA LEU A 604 24.63 14.96 -14.65
C LEU A 604 24.10 16.27 -14.03
N MET A 605 22.81 16.59 -14.18
CA MET A 605 22.22 17.75 -13.50
C MET A 605 22.03 17.56 -11.99
N VAL A 606 21.71 16.34 -11.55
CA VAL A 606 21.21 16.06 -10.19
C VAL A 606 22.25 15.39 -9.29
N HIS A 607 23.28 14.77 -9.88
CA HIS A 607 24.20 13.88 -9.18
C HIS A 607 24.98 14.54 -8.03
N HIS A 608 25.33 15.82 -8.14
CA HIS A 608 25.96 16.59 -7.05
C HIS A 608 25.03 16.75 -5.85
N HIS A 609 23.75 17.07 -6.09
CA HIS A 609 22.75 17.19 -5.02
C HIS A 609 22.49 15.84 -4.34
N VAL A 610 22.48 14.76 -5.12
CA VAL A 610 22.33 13.40 -4.60
C VAL A 610 23.54 13.01 -3.75
N ASP A 611 24.77 13.30 -4.19
CA ASP A 611 25.98 13.02 -3.39
C ASP A 611 25.96 13.84 -2.09
N GLN A 612 25.71 15.16 -2.17
CA GLN A 612 25.61 16.00 -0.98
C GLN A 612 24.55 15.53 0.02
N PHE A 613 23.38 15.11 -0.49
CA PHE A 613 22.33 14.52 0.34
C PHE A 613 22.80 13.22 0.98
N ILE A 614 23.46 12.33 0.24
CA ILE A 614 23.97 11.07 0.80
C ILE A 614 25.01 11.33 1.88
N LEU A 615 25.86 12.35 1.73
CA LEU A 615 26.98 12.63 2.63
C LEU A 615 26.61 13.41 3.90
N SER A 616 25.66 14.35 3.79
CA SER A 616 25.36 15.33 4.85
C SER A 616 23.87 15.46 5.17
N GLY A 617 23.01 14.75 4.43
CA GLY A 617 21.57 14.83 4.59
C GLY A 617 21.06 14.23 5.89
N GLN A 618 19.93 14.75 6.35
CA GLN A 618 19.14 14.13 7.41
C GLN A 618 18.23 13.04 6.83
N ASN A 619 17.95 11.99 7.62
CA ASN A 619 17.04 10.90 7.24
C ASN A 619 17.41 10.14 5.95
N VAL A 620 18.70 10.11 5.59
CA VAL A 620 19.18 9.45 4.35
C VAL A 620 18.84 7.96 4.35
N THR A 621 19.12 7.25 5.44
CA THR A 621 18.89 5.80 5.53
C THR A 621 17.41 5.46 5.43
N SER A 622 16.55 6.14 6.17
CA SER A 622 15.10 5.93 6.12
C SER A 622 14.51 6.30 4.76
N TYR A 623 14.95 7.41 4.15
CA TYR A 623 14.53 7.80 2.80
C TYR A 623 14.93 6.76 1.75
N TRP A 624 16.17 6.27 1.76
CA TRP A 624 16.62 5.30 0.75
C TRP A 624 16.04 3.91 0.94
N VAL A 625 15.78 3.48 2.19
CA VAL A 625 15.04 2.23 2.45
C VAL A 625 13.61 2.35 1.92
N THR A 626 12.91 3.44 2.23
CA THR A 626 11.53 3.66 1.75
C THR A 626 11.46 3.78 0.23
N LEU A 627 12.38 4.54 -0.38
CA LEU A 627 12.50 4.64 -1.84
C LEU A 627 12.75 3.27 -2.48
N SER A 628 13.71 2.48 -1.97
CA SER A 628 14.04 1.17 -2.53
C SER A 628 12.85 0.21 -2.48
N LEU A 629 12.12 0.20 -1.36
CA LEU A 629 10.90 -0.60 -1.22
C LEU A 629 9.80 -0.12 -2.19
N LEU A 630 9.55 1.19 -2.26
CA LEU A 630 8.53 1.75 -3.14
C LEU A 630 8.85 1.50 -4.63
N LEU A 631 10.11 1.54 -5.03
CA LEU A 631 10.51 1.25 -6.42
C LEU A 631 10.23 -0.21 -6.81
N LEU A 632 10.42 -1.17 -5.88
CA LEU A 632 10.03 -2.57 -6.09
C LEU A 632 8.52 -2.71 -6.33
N PHE A 633 7.69 -1.90 -5.65
CA PHE A 633 6.23 -1.91 -5.80
C PHE A 633 5.72 -1.09 -7.00
N ALA A 634 6.44 -0.03 -7.38
CA ALA A 634 6.13 0.80 -8.54
C ALA A 634 6.46 0.15 -9.87
N TYR A 635 7.10 -1.02 -9.83
CA TYR A 635 7.45 -1.79 -11.02
C TYR A 635 6.18 -2.28 -11.76
N PRO A 636 6.10 -2.13 -13.09
CA PRO A 636 4.93 -2.54 -13.86
C PRO A 636 4.77 -4.06 -13.86
N THR A 637 3.52 -4.54 -13.85
CA THR A 637 3.23 -5.97 -13.99
C THR A 637 3.55 -6.45 -15.42
N PRO A 638 4.52 -7.37 -15.60
CA PRO A 638 4.91 -7.83 -16.93
C PRO A 638 3.84 -8.74 -17.55
N GLU A 639 3.86 -8.93 -18.87
CA GLU A 639 2.97 -9.87 -19.58
C GLU A 639 3.26 -11.33 -19.22
N PHE A 640 4.54 -11.65 -19.06
CA PHE A 640 5.07 -12.93 -18.62
C PHE A 640 6.18 -12.68 -17.59
N PRO A 641 6.38 -13.56 -16.59
CA PRO A 641 7.45 -13.41 -15.62
C PRO A 641 8.82 -13.44 -16.32
N THR A 642 9.59 -12.37 -16.16
CA THR A 642 10.94 -12.20 -16.71
C THR A 642 11.97 -12.06 -15.58
N PRO A 643 13.25 -12.40 -15.82
CA PRO A 643 14.32 -12.19 -14.84
C PRO A 643 14.63 -10.69 -14.60
N SER A 644 14.05 -9.77 -15.39
CA SER A 644 14.29 -8.33 -15.32
C SER A 644 13.92 -7.71 -13.97
N PHE A 645 12.87 -8.21 -13.31
CA PHE A 645 12.49 -7.79 -11.95
C PHE A 645 13.56 -8.17 -10.92
N GLU A 646 14.14 -9.36 -11.04
CA GLU A 646 15.19 -9.83 -10.13
C GLU A 646 16.48 -9.02 -10.27
N TYR A 647 16.87 -8.66 -11.50
CA TYR A 647 18.02 -7.79 -11.74
C TYR A 647 17.79 -6.40 -11.15
N HIS A 648 16.59 -5.84 -11.32
CA HIS A 648 16.23 -4.58 -10.69
C HIS A 648 16.40 -4.65 -9.16
N ALA A 649 15.87 -5.68 -8.52
CA ALA A 649 16.00 -5.87 -7.07
C ALA A 649 17.47 -6.00 -6.61
N ALA A 650 18.32 -6.66 -7.40
CA ALA A 650 19.74 -6.74 -7.11
C ALA A 650 20.43 -5.36 -7.15
N PHE A 651 20.16 -4.56 -8.18
CA PHE A 651 20.77 -3.23 -8.33
C PHE A 651 20.24 -2.21 -7.30
N THR A 652 18.94 -2.22 -6.99
CA THR A 652 18.40 -1.35 -5.93
C THR A 652 18.92 -1.76 -4.55
N GLY A 653 19.03 -3.07 -4.29
CA GLY A 653 19.70 -3.58 -3.10
C GLY A 653 21.14 -3.05 -3.03
N ALA A 654 21.92 -3.20 -4.10
CA ALA A 654 23.30 -2.71 -4.15
C ALA A 654 23.41 -1.19 -3.88
N ALA A 655 22.56 -0.37 -4.51
CA ALA A 655 22.48 1.06 -4.26
C ALA A 655 22.20 1.38 -2.79
N LEU A 656 21.20 0.72 -2.18
CA LEU A 656 20.87 0.89 -0.77
C LEU A 656 22.06 0.53 0.14
N GLY A 657 22.73 -0.58 -0.15
CA GLY A 657 23.90 -1.04 0.61
C GLY A 657 25.05 -0.02 0.60
N ILE A 658 25.34 0.57 -0.56
CA ILE A 658 26.34 1.64 -0.68
C ILE A 658 25.91 2.87 0.10
N VAL A 659 24.68 3.36 -0.08
CA VAL A 659 24.23 4.59 0.59
C VAL A 659 24.34 4.45 2.11
N ILE A 660 23.86 3.33 2.67
CA ILE A 660 23.96 3.06 4.10
C ILE A 660 25.42 2.95 4.54
N GLY A 661 26.25 2.21 3.80
CA GLY A 661 27.66 2.00 4.13
C GLY A 661 28.49 3.29 4.09
N VAL A 662 28.30 4.11 3.04
CA VAL A 662 28.96 5.42 2.89
C VAL A 662 28.52 6.33 4.01
N GLN A 663 27.22 6.47 4.26
CA GLN A 663 26.73 7.41 5.27
C GLN A 663 27.26 7.08 6.67
N GLN A 664 27.44 5.78 6.99
CA GLN A 664 28.02 5.34 8.25
C GLN A 664 29.52 5.61 8.37
N THR A 665 30.26 5.56 7.25
CA THR A 665 31.74 5.50 7.28
C THR A 665 32.44 6.58 6.45
N TYR A 666 31.70 7.59 5.97
CA TYR A 666 32.20 8.58 5.02
C TYR A 666 33.46 9.29 5.54
N LEU A 667 33.38 9.84 6.76
CA LEU A 667 34.49 10.55 7.40
C LEU A 667 35.73 9.66 7.59
N GLN A 668 35.56 8.35 7.74
CA GLN A 668 36.65 7.42 8.00
C GLN A 668 37.34 6.94 6.72
N PHE A 669 36.57 6.50 5.71
CA PHE A 669 37.13 5.77 4.56
C PHE A 669 36.80 6.35 3.18
N HIS A 670 35.87 7.32 3.06
CA HIS A 670 35.35 7.77 1.76
C HIS A 670 35.45 9.29 1.52
N HIS A 671 36.12 10.02 2.40
CA HIS A 671 36.39 11.44 2.25
C HIS A 671 37.35 11.73 1.08
N GLU A 672 37.43 12.98 0.62
CA GLU A 672 38.12 13.31 -0.64
C GLU A 672 39.66 13.13 -0.58
N ASN A 673 40.23 13.14 0.63
CA ASN A 673 41.67 13.03 0.91
C ASN A 673 42.16 11.58 1.11
N VAL A 674 41.33 10.58 0.80
CA VAL A 674 41.71 9.16 0.95
C VAL A 674 42.86 8.82 -0.02
N PRO A 675 43.87 8.03 0.42
CA PRO A 675 44.96 7.56 -0.44
C PRO A 675 44.46 6.89 -1.72
N ARG A 676 44.93 7.39 -2.87
CA ARG A 676 44.55 6.90 -4.20
C ARG A 676 45.59 5.93 -4.75
N LEU A 677 45.19 5.03 -5.62
CA LEU A 677 46.10 4.10 -6.30
C LEU A 677 47.21 4.89 -7.00
N PHE A 678 48.46 4.45 -6.85
CA PHE A 678 49.68 5.12 -7.33
C PHE A 678 50.15 6.36 -6.53
N THR A 679 49.56 6.63 -5.37
CA THR A 679 50.13 7.57 -4.38
C THR A 679 51.11 6.86 -3.45
N PRO A 680 52.11 7.55 -2.86
CA PRO A 680 53.07 6.92 -1.94
C PRO A 680 52.40 6.27 -0.72
N GLN A 681 51.21 6.72 -0.34
CA GLN A 681 50.41 6.15 0.75
C GLN A 681 49.66 4.86 0.36
N LEU A 682 49.44 4.59 -0.94
CA LEU A 682 48.78 3.37 -1.44
C LEU A 682 49.56 2.78 -2.63
N SER A 683 50.58 1.98 -2.30
CA SER A 683 51.34 1.23 -3.29
C SER A 683 50.51 0.13 -3.96
N LEU A 684 50.88 -0.25 -5.19
CA LEU A 684 50.23 -1.34 -5.92
C LEU A 684 50.21 -2.65 -5.09
N GLY A 685 51.28 -2.91 -4.35
CA GLY A 685 51.37 -4.08 -3.46
C GLY A 685 50.32 -4.04 -2.33
N LEU A 686 50.12 -2.90 -1.68
CA LEU A 686 49.10 -2.75 -0.64
C LEU A 686 47.68 -2.88 -1.23
N TYR A 687 47.45 -2.31 -2.42
CA TYR A 687 46.18 -2.46 -3.12
C TYR A 687 45.88 -3.93 -3.48
N MET A 688 46.83 -4.66 -4.04
CA MET A 688 46.66 -6.08 -4.34
C MET A 688 46.36 -6.91 -3.09
N ARG A 689 46.96 -6.54 -1.95
CA ARG A 689 46.68 -7.20 -0.68
C ARG A 689 45.29 -6.83 -0.11
N ARG A 690 44.82 -5.59 -0.28
CA ARG A 690 43.42 -5.21 -0.01
C ARG A 690 42.45 -6.04 -0.83
N MET A 691 42.73 -6.23 -2.12
CA MET A 691 41.91 -7.07 -3.01
C MET A 691 41.92 -8.55 -2.57
N ALA A 692 43.09 -9.10 -2.27
CA ALA A 692 43.25 -10.50 -1.87
C ALA A 692 42.49 -10.86 -0.58
N VAL A 693 42.42 -9.94 0.39
CA VAL A 693 41.68 -10.17 1.64
C VAL A 693 40.22 -9.74 1.53
N GLY A 694 39.95 -8.61 0.90
CA GLY A 694 38.62 -8.02 0.85
C GLY A 694 37.63 -8.81 0.00
N VAL A 695 38.04 -9.34 -1.17
CA VAL A 695 37.13 -10.08 -2.07
C VAL A 695 36.59 -11.35 -1.39
N PRO A 696 37.40 -12.22 -0.77
CA PRO A 696 36.89 -13.37 -0.02
C PRO A 696 35.89 -12.98 1.08
N ILE A 697 36.18 -11.94 1.87
CA ILE A 697 35.28 -11.49 2.96
C ILE A 697 33.94 -11.01 2.39
N MET A 698 33.97 -10.21 1.32
CA MET A 698 32.76 -9.73 0.64
C MET A 698 31.91 -10.90 0.12
N LEU A 699 32.53 -11.94 -0.42
CA LEU A 699 31.83 -13.15 -0.88
C LEU A 699 31.26 -13.97 0.30
N ILE A 700 31.97 -14.07 1.42
CA ILE A 700 31.47 -14.71 2.64
C ILE A 700 30.22 -13.99 3.14
N VAL A 701 30.25 -12.66 3.24
CA VAL A 701 29.09 -11.84 3.65
C VAL A 701 27.91 -12.06 2.70
N LYS A 702 28.16 -12.09 1.38
CA LYS A 702 27.14 -12.41 0.36
C LYS A 702 26.47 -13.75 0.63
N LEU A 703 27.22 -14.78 1.02
CA LEU A 703 26.70 -16.11 1.32
C LEU A 703 25.93 -16.14 2.64
N CYS A 704 26.46 -15.52 3.69
CA CYS A 704 25.81 -15.43 5.01
C CYS A 704 24.45 -14.72 4.91
N ILE A 705 24.39 -13.58 4.23
CA ILE A 705 23.14 -12.80 4.09
C ILE A 705 22.14 -13.53 3.22
N LYS A 706 22.57 -14.24 2.18
CA LYS A 706 21.68 -15.11 1.39
C LYS A 706 21.04 -16.19 2.26
N ASN A 707 21.81 -16.87 3.10
CA ASN A 707 21.31 -17.93 3.97
C ASN A 707 20.40 -17.39 5.08
N LEU A 708 20.76 -16.25 5.67
CA LEU A 708 19.93 -15.57 6.66
C LEU A 708 18.58 -15.12 6.05
N SER A 709 18.62 -14.53 4.85
CA SER A 709 17.41 -14.07 4.16
C SER A 709 16.49 -15.24 3.81
N LYS A 710 17.04 -16.38 3.39
CA LYS A 710 16.25 -17.62 3.16
C LYS A 710 15.48 -18.08 4.40
N TRP A 711 15.98 -17.80 5.61
CA TRP A 711 15.32 -18.17 6.85
C TRP A 711 14.34 -17.10 7.32
N VAL A 712 14.75 -15.83 7.32
CA VAL A 712 13.96 -14.71 7.86
C VAL A 712 12.77 -14.36 6.95
N LEU A 713 12.96 -14.26 5.64
CA LEU A 713 11.94 -13.73 4.74
C LEU A 713 10.66 -14.58 4.71
N PRO A 714 10.73 -15.93 4.61
CA PRO A 714 9.53 -16.75 4.68
C PRO A 714 8.79 -16.66 6.01
N VAL A 715 9.54 -16.58 7.13
CA VAL A 715 8.95 -16.42 8.46
C VAL A 715 8.19 -15.10 8.55
N VAL A 716 8.81 -14.00 8.12
CA VAL A 716 8.20 -12.66 8.11
C VAL A 716 6.99 -12.60 7.16
N CYS A 717 7.09 -13.18 5.97
CA CYS A 717 5.98 -13.19 5.02
C CYS A 717 4.80 -14.03 5.53
N ASN A 718 5.07 -15.19 6.15
CA ASN A 718 4.05 -16.04 6.75
C ASN A 718 3.38 -15.37 7.96
N THR A 719 4.14 -14.69 8.83
CA THR A 719 3.56 -13.94 9.96
C THR A 719 2.72 -12.76 9.49
N LEU A 720 3.13 -12.10 8.40
CA LEU A 720 2.38 -11.03 7.75
C LEU A 720 1.24 -11.54 6.86
N GLY A 721 1.06 -12.85 6.72
CA GLY A 721 0.00 -13.46 5.90
C GLY A 721 0.12 -13.16 4.40
N ILE A 722 1.33 -12.86 3.92
CA ILE A 722 1.63 -12.61 2.51
C ILE A 722 1.83 -13.96 1.82
N PRO A 723 1.04 -14.32 0.80
CA PRO A 723 1.23 -15.57 0.07
C PRO A 723 2.60 -15.56 -0.60
N ILE A 724 3.42 -16.56 -0.31
CA ILE A 724 4.77 -16.69 -0.85
C ILE A 724 4.73 -17.61 -2.07
N ARG A 725 5.51 -17.27 -3.10
CA ARG A 725 5.93 -18.20 -4.14
C ARG A 725 7.45 -18.22 -4.15
N SER A 726 8.00 -19.42 -4.29
CA SER A 726 9.39 -19.58 -4.70
C SER A 726 9.37 -19.87 -6.18
N SER A 727 10.13 -19.10 -6.94
CA SER A 727 10.31 -19.29 -8.36
C SER A 727 11.35 -20.40 -8.58
N SER A 728 10.94 -21.66 -8.43
CA SER A 728 11.69 -22.76 -9.04
C SER A 728 11.53 -22.65 -10.57
N TYR A 729 12.57 -22.14 -11.23
CA TYR A 729 12.78 -22.02 -12.69
C TYR A 729 11.76 -22.78 -13.55
N ILE A 730 10.75 -22.07 -14.08
CA ILE A 730 9.97 -22.53 -15.22
C ILE A 730 10.39 -21.69 -16.44
N PRO A 731 11.05 -22.28 -17.44
CA PRO A 731 11.49 -21.57 -18.65
C PRO A 731 10.30 -21.08 -19.47
N ALA A 732 10.40 -19.87 -20.02
CA ALA A 732 9.40 -19.27 -20.90
C ALA A 732 9.30 -19.92 -22.30
N ILE A 733 9.94 -21.06 -22.56
CA ILE A 733 9.93 -21.69 -23.89
C ILE A 733 9.92 -23.22 -23.76
N THR A 734 8.77 -23.77 -23.38
CA THR A 734 8.33 -25.07 -23.89
C THR A 734 6.83 -25.01 -24.09
N VAL A 735 6.41 -24.65 -25.31
CA VAL A 735 5.09 -25.07 -25.80
C VAL A 735 5.17 -26.59 -25.91
N LYS A 736 4.71 -27.29 -24.87
CA LYS A 736 4.25 -28.67 -24.97
C LYS A 736 2.92 -28.76 -24.24
N THR A 737 1.88 -28.91 -25.06
CA THR A 737 0.59 -29.56 -24.81
C THR A 737 -0.02 -29.34 -23.44
N ALA A 738 -1.11 -28.56 -23.45
CA ALA A 738 -2.12 -28.54 -22.42
C ALA A 738 -2.46 -29.97 -21.97
N ASP A 739 -2.00 -30.34 -20.78
CA ASP A 739 -2.70 -31.30 -19.95
C ASP A 739 -3.31 -30.50 -18.80
N GLU A 740 -4.65 -30.48 -18.79
CA GLU A 740 -5.48 -29.90 -17.76
C GLU A 740 -5.16 -30.51 -16.38
N LYS A 741 -4.31 -29.83 -15.61
CA LYS A 741 -4.38 -29.90 -14.15
C LYS A 741 -5.10 -28.64 -13.69
N ASN A 742 -6.31 -28.85 -13.17
CA ASN A 742 -7.18 -27.86 -12.57
C ASN A 742 -6.41 -26.82 -11.72
N ASP A 743 -6.04 -25.71 -12.36
CA ASP A 743 -5.70 -24.48 -11.68
C ASP A 743 -6.99 -23.96 -11.06
N THR A 744 -7.15 -24.22 -9.76
CA THR A 744 -8.14 -23.51 -8.95
C THR A 744 -7.82 -22.03 -9.04
N LYS A 745 -8.55 -21.30 -9.89
CA LYS A 745 -8.62 -19.83 -9.86
C LYS A 745 -9.09 -19.40 -8.47
N THR A 746 -8.17 -19.24 -7.54
CA THR A 746 -8.40 -18.52 -6.30
C THR A 746 -8.70 -17.08 -6.67
N GLN A 747 -9.94 -16.66 -6.45
CA GLN A 747 -10.30 -15.25 -6.57
C GLN A 747 -9.32 -14.38 -5.78
N PRO A 748 -8.86 -13.24 -6.33
CA PRO A 748 -7.97 -12.34 -5.62
C PRO A 748 -8.63 -11.93 -4.31
N GLY A 749 -7.98 -12.23 -3.19
CA GLY A 749 -8.44 -11.72 -1.91
C GLY A 749 -8.37 -10.21 -1.92
N TYR A 750 -9.34 -9.54 -1.27
CA TYR A 750 -9.37 -8.10 -0.95
C TYR A 750 -8.04 -7.54 -0.39
N LEU A 751 -7.11 -8.41 0.04
CA LEU A 751 -5.74 -8.08 0.45
C LEU A 751 -4.84 -7.56 -0.69
N SER A 752 -4.99 -8.08 -1.90
CA SER A 752 -4.15 -7.68 -3.04
C SER A 752 -4.48 -6.25 -3.51
N MET A 753 -5.76 -5.92 -3.53
CA MET A 753 -6.24 -4.64 -4.08
C MET A 753 -5.86 -3.41 -3.24
N ILE A 754 -5.55 -3.57 -1.95
CA ILE A 754 -5.36 -2.45 -1.00
C ILE A 754 -3.88 -2.21 -0.64
N LEU A 755 -3.01 -3.22 -0.79
CA LEU A 755 -1.61 -3.13 -0.36
C LEU A 755 -0.61 -2.87 -1.47
N LEU A 756 -1.07 -2.53 -2.67
CA LEU A 756 -0.18 -2.39 -3.82
C LEU A 756 0.59 -3.70 -4.15
N PHE A 757 0.22 -4.83 -3.52
CA PHE A 757 0.70 -6.14 -3.92
C PHE A 757 -0.12 -6.56 -5.13
N PRO A 758 0.52 -6.93 -6.26
CA PRO A 758 -0.17 -7.66 -7.31
C PRO A 758 -0.96 -8.82 -6.68
N PRO A 759 -2.09 -9.25 -7.27
CA PRO A 759 -2.85 -10.42 -6.81
C PRO A 759 -2.05 -11.73 -6.80
N ASP A 760 -0.80 -11.68 -7.27
CA ASP A 760 0.15 -12.78 -7.29
C ASP A 760 1.00 -12.81 -6.01
N SER A 761 1.25 -14.02 -5.53
CA SER A 761 2.18 -14.36 -4.46
C SER A 761 3.52 -13.61 -4.53
N PHE A 762 4.01 -13.10 -3.40
CA PHE A 762 5.32 -12.47 -3.27
C PHE A 762 6.44 -13.47 -3.60
N ASP A 763 7.30 -13.12 -4.55
CA ASP A 763 8.46 -13.92 -4.91
C ASP A 763 9.58 -13.71 -3.88
N VAL A 764 9.75 -14.69 -2.99
CA VAL A 764 10.75 -14.63 -1.92
C VAL A 764 12.18 -14.63 -2.47
N ASP A 765 12.39 -15.24 -3.63
CA ASP A 765 13.70 -15.29 -4.27
C ASP A 765 14.19 -13.90 -4.70
N THR A 766 13.30 -13.04 -5.19
CA THR A 766 13.61 -11.63 -5.46
C THR A 766 13.99 -10.87 -4.19
N GLY A 767 13.24 -11.05 -3.10
CA GLY A 767 13.55 -10.40 -1.82
C GLY A 767 14.89 -10.86 -1.22
N ILE A 768 15.24 -12.14 -1.39
CA ILE A 768 16.56 -12.67 -1.00
C ILE A 768 17.66 -11.99 -1.81
N ARG A 769 17.49 -11.83 -3.13
CA ARG A 769 18.47 -11.13 -3.98
C ARG A 769 18.65 -9.68 -3.54
N PHE A 770 17.57 -8.96 -3.27
CA PHE A 770 17.63 -7.59 -2.77
C PHE A 770 18.52 -7.47 -1.52
N CYS A 771 18.23 -8.27 -0.49
CA CYS A 771 19.02 -8.30 0.74
C CYS A 771 20.47 -8.73 0.51
N GLN A 772 20.69 -9.73 -0.35
CA GLN A 772 22.00 -10.27 -0.68
C GLN A 772 22.92 -9.20 -1.31
N TYR A 773 22.42 -8.43 -2.28
CA TYR A 773 23.22 -7.39 -2.95
C TYR A 773 23.37 -6.11 -2.12
N ALA A 774 22.37 -5.78 -1.27
CA ALA A 774 22.51 -4.73 -0.27
C ALA A 774 23.62 -5.05 0.73
N GLY A 775 23.63 -6.29 1.24
CA GLY A 775 24.67 -6.79 2.12
C GLY A 775 26.06 -6.81 1.50
N LEU A 776 26.17 -7.31 0.26
CA LEU A 776 27.43 -7.33 -0.49
C LEU A 776 28.01 -5.93 -0.64
N SER A 777 27.20 -4.96 -1.08
CA SER A 777 27.68 -3.61 -1.36
C SER A 777 27.97 -2.83 -0.08
N TRP A 778 27.17 -3.01 0.97
CA TRP A 778 27.47 -2.50 2.31
C TRP A 778 28.82 -3.04 2.82
N SER A 779 29.09 -4.34 2.63
CA SER A 779 30.36 -4.93 3.09
C SER A 779 31.58 -4.39 2.34
N ALA A 780 31.45 -4.09 1.05
CA ALA A 780 32.53 -3.53 0.23
C ALA A 780 32.93 -2.11 0.67
N VAL A 781 31.96 -1.34 1.16
CA VAL A 781 32.13 0.08 1.48
C VAL A 781 32.36 0.30 2.98
N SER A 782 31.78 -0.51 3.86
CA SER A 782 31.85 -0.33 5.31
C SER A 782 32.70 -1.40 5.97
N LEU A 783 32.24 -2.66 5.97
CA LEU A 783 32.87 -3.75 6.73
C LEU A 783 34.32 -4.01 6.34
N VAL A 784 34.62 -4.18 5.05
CA VAL A 784 35.96 -4.55 4.58
C VAL A 784 36.97 -3.42 4.81
N PRO A 785 36.66 -2.14 4.48
CA PRO A 785 37.53 -1.02 4.83
C PRO A 785 37.85 -0.90 6.32
N CYS A 786 36.91 -1.22 7.22
CA CYS A 786 37.16 -1.27 8.67
C CYS A 786 38.22 -2.30 9.07
N LEU A 787 38.39 -3.38 8.30
CA LEU A 787 39.35 -4.45 8.63
C LEU A 787 40.77 -4.15 8.14
N PHE A 788 40.94 -3.32 7.11
CA PHE A 788 42.27 -3.03 6.53
C PHE A 788 43.28 -2.47 7.56
N PRO A 789 42.93 -1.54 8.47
CA PRO A 789 43.87 -1.03 9.47
C PRO A 789 44.31 -2.08 10.49
N HIS A 790 43.49 -3.10 10.76
CA HIS A 790 43.79 -4.13 11.77
C HIS A 790 44.63 -5.29 11.23
N LEU A 791 44.51 -5.56 9.93
CA LEU A 791 45.26 -6.63 9.25
C LEU A 791 46.71 -6.24 8.91
N TRP A 792 47.05 -4.95 9.06
CA TRP A 792 48.31 -4.36 8.63
C TRP A 792 49.13 -3.71 9.73
N ARG A 793 48.72 -3.92 10.99
CA ARG A 793 49.50 -3.53 12.17
C ARG A 793 50.55 -4.56 12.53
#